data_AF-A0A7S1AW94-F1
#
_entry.id   AF-A0A7S1AW94-F1
#
_cell.length_a   1.000
_cell.length_b   1.000
_cell.length_c   1.000
_cell.angle_alpha   90.00
_cell.angle_beta   90.00
_cell.angle_gamma   90.00
#
_symmetry.space_group_name_H-M   'P 1'
#
loop_
_entity.id
_entity.type
_entity.pdbx_description
1 polymer ?
#
loop_
_entity_poly.entity_id
_entity_poly.type
_entity_poly.pdbx_seq_one_letter_code
_entity_poly.pdbx_strand_id
1 'polypeptide(L)'
;THQEVRATHVVRHETDDRPDQHLAQWRSESVSLCMNVVLTVCSFSVWLFLFAEGACLSNAVPENERKNVIIDGVEMPLGMWFFTWSSAELVQYMFKIIAEEVLGYNVVAWGNTSYDQASGSWAILGCEDGGFRLEPNCVIEDEMVSTTHLVLESWSTSKYLYAMQSLASSRIPLLLGTMGYDSAEGTFLKSSVVEQAMHEQGIVLNAYLGYNASWHDPTRFFSTVAEVETVAVELAPSGWDNCSLLNAMGPESAVERYVLHTGDSDLAEDVNGTLHAKCDGVWMLSAACRGNRSSCVPFVTTASWSTFAMLQKAFFYKMPVAVASLKNYNEWIEVVRATKVVTYWWLPDNNFVDLDMQQILFETYDADEWDIGLFRTEHERGDLTKWVHPELEAAANDVQATAKNMQLSMSKMVSLLLRLRSGNQTTYELACAYLLENPQFRQWISNTTDCVVGQGLEDSECVWCPQSTFSERHPTEDNTFICTPCSSGRYQLGLGSSTCEECEAGRFSLDGAVSCENCDRGTYASEPGMSQCSACSANQITLDIAATSESQCECPRGTYMNADFTACVTCPEGMLCPGGSDPPLLLSGFWADASDDEKRHYSIYRCRDHKECPGDVRAGECALNRQGLGCFSCVDGTVANSETGACDDCARTSYAPLSIVIMLLLVGL
;
A
#
# COMPACT_ATOMS: atom_id res chain seq x y z
N THR A 1 8.02 54.67 64.75
CA THR A 1 8.01 53.67 65.84
C THR A 1 6.64 53.02 65.86
N HIS A 2 6.62 51.68 65.78
CA HIS A 2 5.44 50.82 65.59
C HIS A 2 4.42 50.87 66.75
N GLN A 3 3.15 50.65 66.40
CA GLN A 3 2.07 50.27 67.31
C GLN A 3 1.33 49.06 66.73
N GLU A 4 1.12 48.04 67.57
CA GLU A 4 0.06 47.04 67.42
C GLU A 4 -0.61 46.85 68.78
N VAL A 5 -1.93 46.85 68.80
CA VAL A 5 -2.74 46.53 69.98
C VAL A 5 -3.82 45.52 69.58
N ARG A 6 -3.73 44.34 70.20
CA ARG A 6 -4.79 43.34 70.35
C ARG A 6 -5.74 43.76 71.47
N ALA A 7 -7.03 43.42 71.34
CA ALA A 7 -7.82 42.97 72.48
C ALA A 7 -9.04 42.15 72.04
N THR A 8 -9.10 40.94 72.58
CA THR A 8 -10.20 39.97 72.63
C THR A 8 -11.12 40.23 73.83
N HIS A 9 -12.43 39.96 73.71
CA HIS A 9 -13.21 39.15 74.66
C HIS A 9 -14.70 39.04 74.25
N VAL A 10 -15.34 37.91 74.61
CA VAL A 10 -16.61 37.76 75.36
C VAL A 10 -17.44 36.54 74.87
N VAL A 11 -18.16 35.95 75.82
CA VAL A 11 -18.88 34.67 75.88
C VAL A 11 -20.37 34.94 76.20
N ARG A 12 -21.28 34.04 75.74
CA ARG A 12 -22.62 33.58 76.27
C ARG A 12 -23.98 34.14 75.78
N HIS A 13 -24.89 33.17 75.49
CA HIS A 13 -26.36 32.98 75.71
C HIS A 13 -27.36 34.08 75.24
N GLU A 14 -28.63 33.89 74.83
CA GLU A 14 -29.71 32.90 75.07
C GLU A 14 -30.94 33.21 74.15
N THR A 15 -31.61 32.16 73.61
CA THR A 15 -33.09 31.92 73.46
C THR A 15 -34.14 32.93 72.90
N ASP A 16 -35.00 32.40 72.00
CA ASP A 16 -36.50 32.28 72.06
C ASP A 16 -37.40 32.84 70.91
N ASP A 17 -38.48 32.07 70.66
CA ASP A 17 -39.81 32.35 70.07
C ASP A 17 -40.13 32.48 68.55
N ARG A 18 -40.61 31.36 67.96
CA ARG A 18 -41.98 31.01 67.46
C ARG A 18 -42.86 31.99 66.57
N PRO A 19 -43.90 31.50 65.85
CA PRO A 19 -43.96 31.52 64.38
C PRO A 19 -45.21 32.21 63.75
N ASP A 20 -45.42 31.96 62.43
CA ASP A 20 -46.70 31.93 61.70
C ASP A 20 -47.26 33.21 61.03
N GLN A 21 -47.06 33.38 59.71
CA GLN A 21 -48.06 33.09 58.65
C GLN A 21 -47.83 33.84 57.32
N HIS A 22 -47.75 33.03 56.25
CA HIS A 22 -48.30 33.25 54.90
C HIS A 22 -47.88 34.48 54.06
N LEU A 23 -46.97 34.27 53.10
CA LEU A 23 -47.28 34.10 51.66
C LEU A 23 -46.12 34.56 50.76
N ALA A 24 -45.52 33.58 50.10
CA ALA A 24 -45.15 33.60 48.68
C ALA A 24 -44.54 34.89 48.11
N GLN A 25 -43.25 35.09 48.35
CA GLN A 25 -42.27 35.54 47.36
C GLN A 25 -40.89 35.26 47.98
N TRP A 26 -39.90 34.87 47.18
CA TRP A 26 -38.54 34.45 47.60
C TRP A 26 -38.35 32.97 47.98
N ARG A 27 -38.66 32.07 47.04
CA ARG A 27 -37.92 30.81 46.88
C ARG A 27 -37.15 30.86 45.55
N SER A 28 -35.96 31.44 45.54
CA SER A 28 -35.02 31.27 44.43
C SER A 28 -33.54 31.19 44.80
N GLU A 29 -33.13 31.30 46.07
CA GLU A 29 -31.69 31.42 46.37
C GLU A 29 -31.12 30.53 47.48
N SER A 30 -31.88 29.57 48.03
CA SER A 30 -31.38 28.75 49.16
C SER A 30 -31.37 27.24 48.92
N VAL A 31 -31.83 26.76 47.76
CA VAL A 31 -31.74 25.33 47.38
C VAL A 31 -30.51 25.03 46.50
N SER A 32 -29.81 26.06 46.00
CA SER A 32 -28.62 25.89 45.15
C SER A 32 -27.34 25.58 45.95
N LEU A 33 -27.25 25.98 47.23
CA LEU A 33 -26.00 25.87 47.99
C LEU A 33 -25.81 24.52 48.73
N CYS A 34 -26.88 23.79 49.05
CA CYS A 34 -26.77 22.47 49.68
C CYS A 34 -26.75 21.30 48.68
N MET A 35 -27.23 21.50 47.45
CA MET A 35 -27.20 20.45 46.42
C MET A 35 -25.84 20.36 45.72
N ASN A 36 -25.09 21.47 45.65
CA ASN A 36 -23.75 21.50 45.07
C ASN A 36 -22.67 20.89 45.98
N VAL A 37 -22.79 20.97 47.31
CA VAL A 37 -21.78 20.37 48.20
C VAL A 37 -21.92 18.84 48.27
N VAL A 38 -23.13 18.30 48.16
CA VAL A 38 -23.35 16.84 48.14
C VAL A 38 -23.01 16.23 46.77
N LEU A 39 -23.25 16.94 45.67
CA LEU A 39 -22.82 16.49 44.33
C LEU A 39 -21.30 16.57 44.13
N THR A 40 -20.62 17.57 44.69
CA THR A 40 -19.16 17.69 44.56
C THR A 40 -18.42 16.65 45.42
N VAL A 41 -18.96 16.29 46.60
CA VAL A 41 -18.37 15.26 47.45
C VAL A 41 -18.68 13.84 46.93
N CYS A 42 -19.83 13.59 46.31
CA CYS A 42 -20.09 12.31 45.63
C CYS A 42 -19.33 12.17 44.29
N SER A 43 -18.97 13.28 43.62
CA SER A 43 -18.09 13.25 42.45
C SER A 43 -16.63 12.99 42.85
N PHE A 44 -16.17 13.55 43.98
CA PHE A 44 -14.80 13.32 44.47
C PHE A 44 -14.61 11.94 45.14
N SER A 45 -15.67 11.36 45.71
CA SER A 45 -15.60 10.03 46.36
C SER A 45 -15.65 8.85 45.38
N VAL A 46 -16.08 9.08 44.14
CA VAL A 46 -15.97 8.10 43.04
C VAL A 46 -14.58 8.16 42.37
N TRP A 47 -13.87 9.28 42.51
CA TRP A 47 -12.50 9.45 42.00
C TRP A 47 -11.40 8.86 42.90
N LEU A 48 -11.74 8.44 44.12
CA LEU A 48 -10.78 7.91 45.11
C LEU A 48 -10.89 6.40 45.36
N PHE A 49 -11.62 5.67 44.50
CA PHE A 49 -11.75 4.20 44.58
C PHE A 49 -11.55 3.47 43.24
N LEU A 50 -10.71 4.00 42.33
CA LEU A 50 -10.20 3.27 41.15
C LEU A 50 -8.74 3.62 40.81
N PHE A 51 -7.90 3.77 41.83
CA PHE A 51 -6.45 3.61 41.66
C PHE A 51 -6.01 2.39 42.46
N ALA A 52 -6.59 1.25 42.10
CA ALA A 52 -5.81 0.03 42.07
C ALA A 52 -5.11 0.01 40.71
N GLU A 53 -3.87 -0.44 40.64
CA GLU A 53 -3.17 -0.72 39.38
C GLU A 53 -4.12 -1.38 38.36
N GLY A 54 -4.34 -0.78 37.19
CA GLY A 54 -5.06 -1.45 36.09
C GLY A 54 -6.05 -0.59 35.32
N ALA A 55 -5.67 -0.21 34.09
CA ALA A 55 -6.48 0.33 33.00
C ALA A 55 -7.01 1.78 33.04
N CYS A 56 -6.93 2.45 31.88
CA CYS A 56 -7.48 3.75 31.56
C CYS A 56 -9.01 3.72 31.33
N LEU A 57 -9.50 2.72 30.61
CA LEU A 57 -10.89 2.58 30.18
C LEU A 57 -11.67 1.65 31.12
N SER A 58 -12.94 1.98 31.37
CA SER A 58 -13.79 1.23 32.32
C SER A 58 -14.10 -0.21 31.90
N ASN A 59 -13.97 -0.54 30.61
CA ASN A 59 -14.23 -1.87 30.04
C ASN A 59 -12.95 -2.45 29.43
N ALA A 60 -11.80 -2.19 30.05
CA ALA A 60 -10.52 -2.65 29.54
C ALA A 60 -10.37 -4.17 29.61
N VAL A 61 -9.77 -4.75 28.56
CA VAL A 61 -9.33 -6.15 28.57
C VAL A 61 -8.25 -6.32 29.65
N PRO A 62 -8.46 -7.22 30.64
CA PRO A 62 -7.48 -7.50 31.69
C PRO A 62 -6.14 -7.97 31.13
N GLU A 63 -5.02 -7.58 31.75
CA GLU A 63 -3.67 -7.90 31.26
C GLU A 63 -3.43 -9.40 31.06
N ASN A 64 -3.98 -10.25 31.93
CA ASN A 64 -3.88 -11.71 31.86
C ASN A 64 -4.73 -12.34 30.73
N GLU A 65 -5.64 -11.58 30.13
CA GLU A 65 -6.49 -12.02 29.00
C GLU A 65 -5.97 -11.49 27.66
N ARG A 66 -4.90 -10.69 27.67
CA ARG A 66 -4.32 -10.13 26.46
C ARG A 66 -3.50 -11.17 25.69
N LYS A 67 -3.56 -11.09 24.37
CA LYS A 67 -2.88 -12.00 23.44
C LYS A 67 -1.61 -11.37 22.84
N ASN A 68 -0.72 -12.24 22.37
CA ASN A 68 0.48 -11.89 21.61
C ASN A 68 0.19 -11.98 20.10
N VAL A 69 1.09 -11.43 19.29
CA VAL A 69 1.10 -11.57 17.83
C VAL A 69 2.08 -12.67 17.42
N ILE A 70 1.86 -13.29 16.26
CA ILE A 70 2.80 -14.22 15.64
C ILE A 70 3.32 -13.57 14.37
N ILE A 71 4.57 -13.11 14.38
CA ILE A 71 5.26 -12.47 13.26
C ILE A 71 6.63 -13.13 13.10
N ASP A 72 7.06 -13.36 11.86
CA ASP A 72 8.29 -14.10 11.54
C ASP A 72 8.32 -15.51 12.19
N GLY A 73 7.13 -16.09 12.42
CA GLY A 73 6.96 -17.39 13.09
C GLY A 73 7.19 -17.38 14.60
N VAL A 74 7.36 -16.21 15.23
CA VAL A 74 7.61 -16.06 16.67
C VAL A 74 6.40 -15.43 17.36
N GLU A 75 5.95 -16.05 18.46
CA GLU A 75 4.90 -15.47 19.31
C GLU A 75 5.51 -14.45 20.29
N MET A 76 5.08 -13.19 20.20
CA MET A 76 5.60 -12.09 21.02
C MET A 76 4.60 -10.94 21.21
N PRO A 77 4.80 -10.05 22.19
CA PRO A 77 3.97 -8.85 22.31
C PRO A 77 4.00 -7.98 21.04
N LEU A 78 2.93 -7.23 20.79
CA LEU A 78 2.88 -6.23 19.74
C LEU A 78 3.90 -5.12 20.04
N GLY A 79 5.00 -5.11 19.30
CA GLY A 79 6.01 -4.05 19.36
C GLY A 79 5.62 -2.78 18.64
N MET A 80 5.81 -1.64 19.31
CA MET A 80 5.63 -0.29 18.78
C MET A 80 6.90 0.53 18.94
N TRP A 81 7.29 1.27 17.90
CA TRP A 81 8.37 2.26 18.02
C TRP A 81 7.85 3.59 18.56
N PHE A 82 8.48 4.08 19.63
CA PHE A 82 8.12 5.31 20.31
C PHE A 82 9.09 6.43 19.94
N PHE A 83 8.51 7.53 19.46
CA PHE A 83 9.25 8.78 19.25
C PHE A 83 9.02 9.70 20.45
N THR A 84 10.01 10.53 20.77
CA THR A 84 10.03 11.33 22.00
C THR A 84 9.53 12.77 21.83
N TRP A 85 9.11 13.17 20.62
CA TRP A 85 8.48 14.49 20.44
C TRP A 85 7.00 14.43 20.80
N SER A 86 6.47 15.56 21.27
CA SER A 86 5.22 15.55 22.07
C SER A 86 3.98 15.10 21.32
N SER A 87 3.84 15.39 20.03
CA SER A 87 2.70 14.90 19.22
C SER A 87 2.75 13.39 19.04
N ALA A 88 3.95 12.84 18.75
CA ALA A 88 4.19 11.41 18.60
C ALA A 88 3.82 10.65 19.85
N GLU A 89 4.37 11.06 20.99
CA GLU A 89 4.05 10.41 22.25
C GLU A 89 2.55 10.40 22.53
N LEU A 90 1.83 11.51 22.24
CA LEU A 90 0.38 11.58 22.42
C LEU A 90 -0.36 10.52 21.60
N VAL A 91 -0.10 10.45 20.29
CA VAL A 91 -0.82 9.51 19.41
C VAL A 91 -0.40 8.07 19.66
N GLN A 92 0.87 7.84 20.01
CA GLN A 92 1.39 6.52 20.35
C GLN A 92 0.79 5.99 21.64
N TYR A 93 0.65 6.84 22.67
CA TYR A 93 -0.05 6.45 23.91
C TYR A 93 -1.55 6.22 23.68
N MET A 94 -2.21 7.06 22.87
CA MET A 94 -3.62 6.81 22.51
C MET A 94 -3.79 5.45 21.85
N PHE A 95 -2.93 5.13 20.87
CA PHE A 95 -3.00 3.85 20.19
C PHE A 95 -2.65 2.68 21.12
N LYS A 96 -1.60 2.83 21.95
CA LYS A 96 -1.21 1.81 22.93
C LYS A 96 -2.36 1.46 23.87
N ILE A 97 -3.07 2.46 24.40
CA ILE A 97 -4.27 2.26 25.24
C ILE A 97 -5.34 1.48 24.46
N ILE A 98 -5.62 1.86 23.20
CA ILE A 98 -6.61 1.16 22.38
C ILE A 98 -6.20 -0.30 22.13
N ALA A 99 -4.94 -0.54 21.77
CA ALA A 99 -4.41 -1.87 21.50
C ALA A 99 -4.44 -2.79 22.73
N GLU A 100 -4.08 -2.26 23.90
CA GLU A 100 -4.06 -3.05 25.15
C GLU A 100 -5.45 -3.26 25.74
N GLU A 101 -6.23 -2.19 25.84
CA GLU A 101 -7.45 -2.17 26.64
C GLU A 101 -8.71 -2.44 25.82
N VAL A 102 -8.70 -2.20 24.51
CA VAL A 102 -9.86 -2.46 23.65
C VAL A 102 -9.65 -3.67 22.76
N LEU A 103 -8.50 -3.75 22.08
CA LEU A 103 -8.17 -4.88 21.19
C LEU A 103 -7.61 -6.09 21.94
N GLY A 104 -7.09 -5.89 23.16
CA GLY A 104 -6.63 -6.97 24.03
C GLY A 104 -5.27 -7.56 23.65
N TYR A 105 -4.32 -6.74 23.19
CA TYR A 105 -2.95 -7.19 22.90
C TYR A 105 -1.97 -6.81 24.00
N ASN A 106 -0.97 -7.66 24.25
CA ASN A 106 0.21 -7.24 25.00
C ASN A 106 1.02 -6.30 24.11
N VAL A 107 1.35 -5.10 24.59
CA VAL A 107 2.09 -4.11 23.81
C VAL A 107 3.41 -3.78 24.49
N VAL A 108 4.50 -3.85 23.73
CA VAL A 108 5.81 -3.37 24.17
C VAL A 108 6.21 -2.17 23.33
N ALA A 109 6.67 -1.12 24.00
CA ALA A 109 7.16 0.09 23.37
C ALA A 109 8.69 0.08 23.38
N TRP A 110 9.30 0.23 22.21
CA TRP A 110 10.74 0.36 21.99
C TRP A 110 11.06 1.75 21.47
N GLY A 111 12.32 2.19 21.55
CA GLY A 111 12.74 3.52 21.11
C GLY A 111 12.92 4.47 22.29
N ASN A 112 14.18 4.80 22.59
CA ASN A 112 14.55 5.79 23.60
C ASN A 112 15.73 6.66 23.14
N THR A 113 15.99 6.70 21.82
CA THR A 113 17.17 7.35 21.25
C THR A 113 16.79 8.22 20.04
N SER A 114 16.80 9.54 20.30
CA SER A 114 17.11 10.67 19.41
C SER A 114 16.55 10.71 17.98
N TYR A 115 15.62 11.66 17.76
CA TYR A 115 15.47 12.60 16.63
C TYR A 115 15.56 12.13 15.15
N ASP A 116 15.82 10.86 14.87
CA ASP A 116 15.92 10.38 13.49
C ASP A 116 14.57 9.90 12.97
N GLN A 117 14.12 10.57 11.91
CA GLN A 117 12.83 10.40 11.24
C GLN A 117 12.63 8.98 10.68
N ALA A 118 13.72 8.31 10.29
CA ALA A 118 13.69 7.00 9.63
C ALA A 118 13.81 5.81 10.57
N SER A 119 14.30 6.02 11.80
CA SER A 119 14.68 4.93 12.71
C SER A 119 13.53 3.95 12.97
N GLY A 120 12.28 4.43 13.09
CA GLY A 120 11.13 3.56 13.25
C GLY A 120 10.89 2.63 12.05
N SER A 121 10.98 3.15 10.83
CA SER A 121 10.78 2.34 9.61
C SER A 121 11.89 1.30 9.42
N TRP A 122 13.12 1.61 9.83
CA TRP A 122 14.22 0.64 9.87
C TRP A 122 14.06 -0.39 10.99
N ALA A 123 13.50 -0.01 12.13
CA ALA A 123 13.20 -0.95 13.22
C ALA A 123 12.18 -2.01 12.80
N ILE A 124 11.23 -1.69 11.90
CA ILE A 124 10.31 -2.70 11.32
C ILE A 124 11.09 -3.78 10.56
N LEU A 125 12.25 -3.47 9.99
CA LEU A 125 13.12 -4.42 9.30
C LEU A 125 14.04 -5.20 10.27
N GLY A 126 13.90 -5.01 11.59
CA GLY A 126 14.75 -5.58 12.63
C GLY A 126 15.96 -4.71 13.02
N CYS A 127 16.19 -3.58 12.35
CA CYS A 127 17.34 -2.70 12.61
C CYS A 127 17.10 -1.81 13.86
N GLU A 128 17.10 -2.37 15.05
CA GLU A 128 16.61 -1.70 16.27
C GLU A 128 17.64 -0.81 16.99
N ASP A 129 18.93 -0.93 16.67
CA ASP A 129 20.04 -0.27 17.39
C ASP A 129 20.18 1.26 17.12
N GLY A 130 19.26 1.89 16.37
CA GLY A 130 19.08 3.35 16.34
C GLY A 130 20.31 4.20 16.00
N GLY A 131 21.34 3.63 15.35
CA GLY A 131 22.61 4.30 15.08
C GLY A 131 22.55 5.22 13.86
N PHE A 132 22.61 6.54 14.08
CA PHE A 132 22.69 7.57 13.04
C PHE A 132 23.92 7.40 12.14
N ARG A 133 23.68 6.97 10.90
CA ARG A 133 24.18 7.50 9.62
C ARG A 133 23.54 6.66 8.53
N LEU A 134 23.50 7.19 7.31
CA LEU A 134 23.33 6.41 6.08
C LEU A 134 24.45 5.35 5.97
N GLU A 135 24.56 4.42 6.92
CA GLU A 135 25.54 3.35 6.92
C GLU A 135 24.88 2.06 6.43
N PRO A 136 25.40 1.45 5.34
CA PRO A 136 24.99 0.18 4.75
C PRO A 136 25.08 -1.06 5.67
N ASN A 137 25.14 -0.88 6.99
CA ASN A 137 25.53 -1.90 7.96
C ASN A 137 24.35 -2.64 8.59
N CYS A 138 23.09 -2.21 8.37
CA CYS A 138 21.96 -3.10 8.65
C CYS A 138 21.90 -4.16 7.55
N VAL A 139 22.51 -5.31 7.82
CA VAL A 139 22.43 -6.49 6.96
C VAL A 139 21.15 -7.21 7.32
N ILE A 140 20.15 -7.10 6.46
CA ILE A 140 18.87 -7.76 6.65
C ILE A 140 19.04 -9.23 6.26
N GLU A 141 19.01 -10.13 7.24
CA GLU A 141 19.15 -11.58 7.07
C GLU A 141 17.78 -12.28 7.13
N ASP A 142 17.54 -13.32 6.32
CA ASP A 142 16.24 -14.01 6.23
C ASP A 142 15.70 -14.56 7.56
N GLU A 143 16.58 -14.84 8.53
CA GLU A 143 16.22 -15.36 9.87
C GLU A 143 16.02 -14.26 10.93
N MET A 144 16.16 -12.98 10.56
CA MET A 144 16.02 -11.86 11.49
C MET A 144 14.55 -11.67 11.88
N VAL A 145 14.29 -11.67 13.19
CA VAL A 145 12.96 -11.42 13.77
C VAL A 145 12.83 -9.95 14.11
N SER A 146 11.79 -9.31 13.60
CA SER A 146 11.49 -7.91 13.95
C SER A 146 10.75 -7.84 15.28
N THR A 147 11.21 -7.05 16.25
CA THR A 147 10.43 -6.80 17.48
C THR A 147 9.59 -5.53 17.39
N THR A 148 9.67 -4.78 16.28
CA THR A 148 8.86 -3.58 16.02
C THR A 148 7.91 -3.84 14.86
N HIS A 149 6.60 -3.76 15.11
CA HIS A 149 5.60 -4.09 14.10
C HIS A 149 4.78 -2.89 13.63
N LEU A 150 4.78 -1.81 14.41
CA LEU A 150 3.98 -0.62 14.16
C LEU A 150 4.77 0.65 14.52
N VAL A 151 4.72 1.63 13.63
CA VAL A 151 5.27 2.96 13.83
C VAL A 151 4.19 3.98 13.50
N LEU A 152 3.92 4.88 14.44
CA LEU A 152 2.96 5.96 14.28
C LEU A 152 3.68 7.30 14.29
N GLU A 153 3.26 8.19 13.41
CA GLU A 153 3.80 9.55 13.29
C GLU A 153 5.29 9.58 12.92
N SER A 154 5.70 8.82 11.90
CA SER A 154 7.04 8.93 11.32
C SER A 154 7.04 9.94 10.17
N TRP A 155 8.08 10.76 10.09
CA TRP A 155 8.27 11.64 8.94
C TRP A 155 8.76 10.81 7.75
N SER A 156 7.99 10.82 6.67
CA SER A 156 8.40 10.16 5.42
C SER A 156 9.32 11.08 4.63
N THR A 157 10.57 10.66 4.37
CA THR A 157 11.41 11.28 3.33
C THR A 157 11.48 10.36 2.13
N SER A 158 11.38 10.92 0.93
CA SER A 158 11.48 10.18 -0.33
C SER A 158 12.79 9.38 -0.41
N LYS A 159 13.87 9.93 0.16
CA LYS A 159 15.19 9.29 0.22
C LYS A 159 15.17 7.94 0.96
N TYR A 160 14.50 7.84 2.10
CA TYR A 160 14.42 6.59 2.86
C TYR A 160 13.55 5.55 2.15
N LEU A 161 12.46 6.00 1.51
CA LEU A 161 11.60 5.16 0.69
C LEU A 161 12.35 4.48 -0.45
N TYR A 162 13.15 5.23 -1.21
CA TYR A 162 13.97 4.67 -2.29
C TYR A 162 15.02 3.69 -1.76
N ALA A 163 15.66 4.01 -0.64
CA ALA A 163 16.62 3.10 -0.01
C ALA A 163 15.97 1.77 0.39
N MET A 164 14.78 1.82 0.99
CA MET A 164 14.04 0.62 1.42
C MET A 164 13.51 -0.22 0.25
N GLN A 165 13.08 0.40 -0.84
CA GLN A 165 12.64 -0.30 -2.06
C GLN A 165 13.75 -1.10 -2.74
N SER A 166 15.02 -0.77 -2.47
CA SER A 166 16.18 -1.53 -2.96
C SER A 166 16.51 -2.76 -2.11
N LEU A 167 15.85 -2.94 -0.95
CA LEU A 167 16.00 -4.09 -0.05
C LEU A 167 15.05 -5.23 -0.46
N ALA A 168 15.31 -6.44 0.05
CA ALA A 168 14.56 -7.65 -0.32
C ALA A 168 13.03 -7.50 -0.23
N SER A 169 12.30 -8.06 -1.20
CA SER A 169 10.91 -7.70 -1.49
C SER A 169 9.85 -8.15 -0.49
N SER A 170 10.10 -9.13 0.38
CA SER A 170 9.08 -9.70 1.28
C SER A 170 8.93 -8.99 2.62
N ARG A 171 9.89 -8.14 3.03
CA ARG A 171 9.89 -7.47 4.35
C ARG A 171 9.74 -5.95 4.29
N ILE A 172 9.47 -5.40 3.12
CA ILE A 172 9.30 -3.94 2.97
C ILE A 172 8.14 -3.47 3.85
N PRO A 173 8.36 -2.49 4.76
CA PRO A 173 7.30 -1.94 5.59
C PRO A 173 6.15 -1.38 4.75
N LEU A 174 4.92 -1.62 5.19
CA LEU A 174 3.73 -1.14 4.50
C LEU A 174 3.33 0.25 5.01
N LEU A 175 3.17 1.20 4.10
CA LEU A 175 2.63 2.53 4.39
C LEU A 175 1.10 2.46 4.51
N LEU A 176 0.57 2.73 5.71
CA LEU A 176 -0.88 2.75 5.96
C LEU A 176 -1.55 4.10 5.63
N GLY A 177 -0.76 5.13 5.33
CA GLY A 177 -1.22 6.50 5.07
C GLY A 177 -0.78 7.48 6.16
N THR A 178 -1.46 8.62 6.24
CA THR A 178 -1.07 9.75 7.12
C THR A 178 -1.85 9.75 8.44
N MET A 179 -1.33 10.49 9.44
CA MET A 179 -2.00 10.70 10.74
C MET A 179 -3.24 11.63 10.67
N GLY A 180 -3.53 12.21 9.50
CA GLY A 180 -4.69 13.08 9.27
C GLY A 180 -4.49 14.57 9.58
N TYR A 181 -3.30 14.96 10.08
CA TYR A 181 -2.91 16.36 10.27
C TYR A 181 -1.59 16.65 9.57
N ASP A 182 -1.44 17.91 9.14
CA ASP A 182 -0.26 18.37 8.42
C ASP A 182 0.95 18.50 9.34
N SER A 183 2.13 18.37 8.72
CA SER A 183 3.41 18.66 9.34
C SER A 183 4.16 19.71 8.53
N ALA A 184 5.02 20.43 9.24
CA ALA A 184 5.94 21.39 8.64
C ALA A 184 7.24 21.40 9.44
N GLU A 185 8.37 21.41 8.75
CA GLU A 185 9.70 21.56 9.34
C GLU A 185 10.47 22.59 8.53
N GLY A 186 11.27 23.42 9.20
CA GLY A 186 12.05 24.45 8.54
C GLY A 186 12.24 25.68 9.40
N THR A 187 12.14 26.85 8.78
CA THR A 187 12.43 28.13 9.41
C THR A 187 11.15 28.84 9.85
N PHE A 188 11.09 29.27 11.11
CA PHE A 188 9.89 29.84 11.72
C PHE A 188 10.17 31.16 12.46
N LEU A 189 9.11 31.96 12.61
CA LEU A 189 9.06 33.14 13.46
C LEU A 189 7.68 33.28 14.12
N LYS A 190 7.56 34.12 15.15
CA LYS A 190 6.29 34.36 15.84
C LYS A 190 5.28 35.06 14.92
N SER A 191 4.01 34.65 14.93
CA SER A 191 2.93 35.32 14.18
C SER A 191 2.85 36.81 14.51
N SER A 192 2.98 37.19 15.78
CA SER A 192 3.00 38.60 16.20
C SER A 192 4.02 39.48 15.46
N VAL A 193 5.16 38.91 15.03
CA VAL A 193 6.17 39.64 14.24
C VAL A 193 5.71 39.81 12.79
N VAL A 194 5.12 38.77 12.20
CA VAL A 194 4.55 38.79 10.85
C VAL A 194 3.41 39.80 10.76
N GLU A 195 2.48 39.76 11.72
CA GLU A 195 1.33 40.66 11.78
C GLU A 195 1.76 42.11 11.94
N GLN A 196 2.75 42.37 12.82
CA GLN A 196 3.29 43.72 13.02
C GLN A 196 3.91 44.27 11.74
N ALA A 197 4.75 43.49 11.05
CA ALA A 197 5.41 43.91 9.82
C ALA A 197 4.44 44.15 8.67
N MET A 198 3.43 43.29 8.54
CA MET A 198 2.38 43.43 7.53
C MET A 198 1.52 44.68 7.79
N HIS A 199 1.16 44.93 9.05
CA HIS A 199 0.33 46.08 9.41
C HIS A 199 1.07 47.42 9.27
N GLU A 200 2.33 47.49 9.74
CA GLU A 200 3.07 48.76 9.77
C GLU A 200 3.68 49.14 8.41
N GLN A 201 4.13 48.17 7.61
CA GLN A 201 4.86 48.43 6.36
C GLN A 201 4.43 47.59 5.17
N GLY A 202 3.44 46.70 5.31
CA GLY A 202 3.01 45.80 4.23
C GLY A 202 4.09 44.77 3.87
N ILE A 203 4.99 44.45 4.79
CA ILE A 203 6.07 43.48 4.56
C ILE A 203 5.59 42.08 4.96
N VAL A 204 5.71 41.14 4.03
CA VAL A 204 5.30 39.74 4.20
C VAL A 204 6.49 38.93 4.72
N LEU A 205 6.65 38.85 6.04
CA LEU A 205 7.79 38.16 6.68
C LEU A 205 7.64 36.63 6.78
N ASN A 206 6.50 36.05 6.40
CA ASN A 206 6.35 34.59 6.24
C ASN A 206 6.75 34.11 4.83
N ALA A 207 7.41 34.96 4.04
CA ALA A 207 8.00 34.60 2.75
C ALA A 207 9.43 35.16 2.65
N TYR A 208 10.34 34.38 2.07
CA TYR A 208 11.77 34.74 2.01
C TYR A 208 12.03 36.12 1.38
N LEU A 209 11.23 36.53 0.39
CA LEU A 209 11.38 37.82 -0.31
C LEU A 209 11.17 39.03 0.61
N GLY A 210 10.42 38.88 1.71
CA GLY A 210 10.22 39.94 2.70
C GLY A 210 11.50 40.36 3.42
N TYR A 211 12.54 39.53 3.36
CA TYR A 211 13.82 39.77 4.01
C TYR A 211 14.87 40.42 3.12
N ASN A 212 14.60 40.63 1.83
CA ASN A 212 15.59 41.23 0.95
C ASN A 212 15.88 42.68 1.37
N ALA A 213 17.05 42.89 1.97
CA ALA A 213 17.47 44.18 2.53
C ALA A 213 17.59 45.30 1.48
N SER A 214 17.61 44.94 0.19
CA SER A 214 17.63 45.93 -0.91
C SER A 214 16.29 46.64 -1.07
N TRP A 215 15.20 46.06 -0.59
CA TRP A 215 13.82 46.56 -0.79
C TRP A 215 13.15 46.97 0.52
N HIS A 216 13.49 46.30 1.63
CA HIS A 216 12.86 46.47 2.94
C HIS A 216 13.90 46.48 4.07
N ASP A 217 13.54 47.02 5.23
CA ASP A 217 14.34 46.94 6.46
C ASP A 217 13.65 46.00 7.46
N PRO A 218 13.85 44.66 7.35
CA PRO A 218 13.17 43.70 8.21
C PRO A 218 13.62 43.79 9.67
N THR A 219 14.80 44.36 9.94
CA THR A 219 15.45 44.35 11.26
C THR A 219 14.63 45.03 12.36
N ARG A 220 13.76 45.98 11.98
CA ARG A 220 12.91 46.75 12.90
C ARG A 220 11.90 45.91 13.67
N PHE A 221 11.55 44.74 13.14
CA PHE A 221 10.54 43.87 13.74
C PHE A 221 11.14 42.76 14.60
N PHE A 222 12.47 42.60 14.58
CA PHE A 222 13.19 41.58 15.35
C PHE A 222 13.95 42.21 16.51
N SER A 223 14.32 41.39 17.50
CA SER A 223 15.27 41.77 18.53
C SER A 223 16.63 42.02 17.88
N THR A 224 17.42 42.95 18.43
CA THR A 224 18.79 43.12 17.94
C THR A 224 19.67 41.97 18.42
N VAL A 225 20.77 41.71 17.72
CA VAL A 225 21.74 40.68 18.15
C VAL A 225 22.24 40.92 19.59
N ALA A 226 22.48 42.18 19.96
CA ALA A 226 22.93 42.54 21.32
C ALA A 226 21.85 42.32 22.40
N GLU A 227 20.57 42.53 22.07
CA GLU A 227 19.45 42.22 22.97
C GLU A 227 19.36 40.72 23.22
N VAL A 228 19.49 39.89 22.17
CA VAL A 228 19.46 38.44 22.29
C VAL A 228 20.61 37.94 23.16
N GLU A 229 21.82 38.47 22.97
CA GLU A 229 22.97 38.14 23.83
C GLU A 229 22.70 38.50 25.29
N THR A 230 22.12 39.67 25.54
CA THR A 230 21.80 40.13 26.89
C THR A 230 20.79 39.20 27.56
N VAL A 231 19.72 38.81 26.86
CA VAL A 231 18.72 37.87 27.36
C VAL A 231 19.33 36.48 27.59
N ALA A 232 20.19 36.01 26.70
CA ALA A 232 20.83 34.71 26.82
C ALA A 232 21.78 34.59 28.03
N VAL A 233 22.36 35.70 28.52
CA VAL A 233 23.16 35.69 29.76
C VAL A 233 22.34 35.20 30.95
N GLU A 234 21.04 35.53 31.00
CA GLU A 234 20.16 35.13 32.10
C GLU A 234 19.50 33.76 31.85
N LEU A 235 19.06 33.51 30.62
CA LEU A 235 18.23 32.33 30.30
C LEU A 235 19.04 31.12 29.83
N ALA A 236 20.30 31.29 29.41
CA ALA A 236 21.12 30.23 28.83
C ALA A 236 22.49 30.09 29.52
N PRO A 237 22.54 29.58 30.77
CA PRO A 237 23.78 29.46 31.53
C PRO A 237 24.80 28.48 30.92
N SER A 238 24.37 27.51 30.10
CA SER A 238 25.29 26.63 29.35
C SER A 238 26.03 27.41 28.26
N GLY A 239 25.47 28.55 27.84
CA GLY A 239 26.04 29.47 26.88
C GLY A 239 25.92 28.99 25.43
N TRP A 240 26.53 29.79 24.57
CA TRP A 240 26.56 29.58 23.12
C TRP A 240 27.57 28.52 22.71
N ASP A 241 27.29 27.87 21.59
CA ASP A 241 28.35 27.20 20.84
C ASP A 241 29.33 28.25 20.29
N ASN A 242 30.63 27.96 20.40
CA ASN A 242 31.70 28.85 19.93
C ASN A 242 32.02 28.60 18.44
N CYS A 243 31.00 28.33 17.64
CA CYS A 243 31.10 27.93 16.24
C CYS A 243 31.95 26.66 16.00
N SER A 244 32.32 25.91 17.03
CA SER A 244 33.20 24.75 16.90
C SER A 244 32.45 23.45 16.66
N LEU A 245 31.20 23.33 17.13
CA LEU A 245 30.34 22.18 16.79
C LEU A 245 30.09 22.13 15.27
N LEU A 246 29.96 23.28 14.63
CA LEU A 246 29.81 23.42 13.17
C LEU A 246 31.02 22.87 12.40
N ASN A 247 32.22 23.04 12.94
CA ASN A 247 33.47 22.57 12.34
C ASN A 247 33.74 21.07 12.64
N ALA A 248 33.02 20.46 13.58
CA ALA A 248 33.18 19.06 13.98
C ALA A 248 32.26 18.07 13.24
N MET A 249 31.31 18.55 12.43
CA MET A 249 30.38 17.74 11.64
C MET A 249 31.00 17.36 10.28
N GLY A 250 31.84 16.31 10.23
CA GLY A 250 32.38 15.76 8.96
C GLY A 250 31.33 15.03 8.09
N PRO A 251 31.61 14.64 6.82
CA PRO A 251 32.85 14.72 6.04
C PRO A 251 32.83 15.87 4.99
N GLU A 252 34.02 16.45 4.71
CA GLU A 252 34.28 17.62 3.83
C GLU A 252 33.36 18.82 4.14
N SER A 253 33.94 19.75 4.91
CA SER A 253 33.29 20.65 5.85
C SER A 253 32.09 21.38 5.24
N ALA A 254 30.99 21.48 5.97
CA ALA A 254 29.81 22.21 5.50
C ALA A 254 30.11 23.67 5.12
N VAL A 255 31.22 24.23 5.64
CA VAL A 255 31.82 25.51 5.26
C VAL A 255 32.42 25.46 3.84
N GLU A 256 33.18 24.41 3.48
CA GLU A 256 33.66 24.20 2.11
C GLU A 256 32.50 24.12 1.12
N ARG A 257 31.44 23.35 1.43
CA ARG A 257 30.25 23.28 0.58
C ARG A 257 29.54 24.63 0.45
N TYR A 258 29.47 25.39 1.55
CA TYR A 258 28.95 26.75 1.51
C TYR A 258 29.75 27.63 0.57
N VAL A 259 31.08 27.68 0.71
CA VAL A 259 31.96 28.49 -0.14
C VAL A 259 31.91 28.03 -1.59
N LEU A 260 31.86 26.72 -1.84
CA LEU A 260 31.75 26.15 -3.18
C LEU A 260 30.49 26.64 -3.91
N HIS A 261 29.34 26.60 -3.25
CA HIS A 261 28.05 26.92 -3.86
C HIS A 261 27.75 28.42 -3.91
N THR A 262 28.22 29.19 -2.94
CA THR A 262 27.94 30.64 -2.84
C THR A 262 29.06 31.51 -3.39
N GLY A 263 30.30 31.04 -3.35
CA GLY A 263 31.48 31.86 -3.59
C GLY A 263 31.82 32.85 -2.47
N ASP A 264 31.10 32.85 -1.34
CA ASP A 264 31.33 33.76 -0.21
C ASP A 264 32.47 33.27 0.68
N SER A 265 33.71 33.48 0.22
CA SER A 265 34.92 33.16 0.97
C SER A 265 35.08 33.97 2.25
N ASP A 266 34.38 35.09 2.39
CA ASP A 266 34.51 35.99 3.55
C ASP A 266 33.82 35.43 4.81
N LEU A 267 32.91 34.45 4.66
CA LEU A 267 32.35 33.68 5.78
C LEU A 267 33.30 32.57 6.27
N ALA A 268 34.40 32.31 5.56
CA ALA A 268 35.34 31.26 5.91
C ALA A 268 36.71 31.84 6.32
N GLU A 269 37.41 31.10 7.17
CA GLU A 269 38.83 31.32 7.46
C GLU A 269 39.60 30.01 7.37
N ASP A 270 40.82 30.08 6.83
CA ASP A 270 41.71 28.91 6.77
C ASP A 270 42.39 28.72 8.12
N VAL A 271 42.14 27.56 8.74
CA VAL A 271 42.78 27.13 9.98
C VAL A 271 43.53 25.83 9.70
N ASN A 272 44.85 25.95 9.48
CA ASN A 272 45.75 24.82 9.21
C ASN A 272 45.36 23.98 7.97
N GLY A 273 44.84 24.61 6.92
CA GLY A 273 44.47 23.95 5.66
C GLY A 273 43.03 23.42 5.62
N THR A 274 42.22 23.71 6.64
CA THR A 274 40.79 23.40 6.69
C THR A 274 40.00 24.70 6.78
N LEU A 275 38.93 24.84 5.98
CA LEU A 275 38.05 26.01 6.08
C LEU A 275 37.12 25.89 7.28
N HIS A 276 37.19 26.87 8.17
CA HIS A 276 36.31 27.02 9.32
C HIS A 276 35.38 28.22 9.12
N ALA A 277 34.19 28.18 9.72
CA ALA A 277 33.29 29.32 9.68
C ALA A 277 33.85 30.49 10.53
N LYS A 278 33.88 31.68 9.94
CA LYS A 278 34.30 32.90 10.61
C LYS A 278 33.14 33.51 11.40
N CYS A 279 33.33 33.70 12.70
CA CYS A 279 32.33 34.23 13.61
C CYS A 279 32.70 35.60 14.19
N ASP A 280 31.70 36.48 14.33
CA ASP A 280 31.77 37.69 15.15
C ASP A 280 31.24 37.36 16.55
N GLY A 281 32.17 37.06 17.47
CA GLY A 281 31.86 36.45 18.75
C GLY A 281 31.31 35.03 18.55
N VAL A 282 30.00 34.87 18.71
CA VAL A 282 29.28 33.58 18.54
C VAL A 282 28.38 33.56 17.31
N TRP A 283 28.40 34.64 16.52
CA TRP A 283 27.46 34.85 15.41
C TRP A 283 28.15 34.74 14.06
N MET A 284 27.53 33.99 13.15
CA MET A 284 27.89 33.97 11.74
C MET A 284 27.04 34.97 10.98
N LEU A 285 27.69 35.96 10.38
CA LEU A 285 27.00 37.06 9.70
C LEU A 285 26.93 36.78 8.20
N SER A 286 25.71 36.74 7.66
CA SER A 286 25.46 36.68 6.22
C SER A 286 26.08 37.88 5.49
N ALA A 287 26.36 37.71 4.20
CA ALA A 287 26.94 38.75 3.35
C ALA A 287 26.14 40.08 3.38
N ALA A 288 24.81 40.02 3.52
CA ALA A 288 23.93 41.18 3.50
C ALA A 288 24.05 42.09 4.74
N CYS A 289 24.54 41.58 5.89
CA CYS A 289 24.64 42.36 7.12
C CYS A 289 26.05 42.37 7.78
N ARG A 290 27.03 41.65 7.21
CA ARG A 290 28.40 41.55 7.75
C ARG A 290 29.10 42.91 7.94
N GLY A 291 28.73 43.94 7.16
CA GLY A 291 29.27 45.30 7.31
C GLY A 291 28.73 46.07 8.53
N ASN A 292 27.60 45.66 9.09
CA ASN A 292 27.00 46.25 10.29
C ASN A 292 26.18 45.21 11.05
N ARG A 293 26.73 44.69 12.14
CA ARG A 293 26.07 43.67 12.98
C ARG A 293 24.68 44.09 13.48
N SER A 294 24.47 45.38 13.75
CA SER A 294 23.17 45.89 14.21
C SER A 294 22.08 45.84 13.15
N SER A 295 22.42 45.64 11.87
CA SER A 295 21.45 45.43 10.80
C SER A 295 21.23 43.95 10.48
N CYS A 296 21.59 43.03 11.37
CA CYS A 296 21.29 41.61 11.21
C CYS A 296 20.01 41.21 11.97
N VAL A 297 19.18 40.40 11.33
CA VAL A 297 18.09 39.64 11.92
C VAL A 297 18.68 38.41 12.62
N PRO A 298 18.49 38.24 13.94
CA PRO A 298 18.99 37.08 14.66
C PRO A 298 18.21 35.81 14.27
N PHE A 299 18.96 34.79 13.88
CA PHE A 299 18.53 33.41 13.77
C PHE A 299 19.20 32.60 14.88
N VAL A 300 18.39 32.01 15.77
CA VAL A 300 18.89 31.27 16.94
C VAL A 300 18.46 29.81 16.82
N THR A 301 19.43 28.89 16.93
CA THR A 301 19.18 27.44 16.87
C THR A 301 19.88 26.71 18.02
N THR A 302 19.78 25.39 18.04
CA THR A 302 20.53 24.50 18.93
C THR A 302 21.08 23.32 18.13
N ALA A 303 22.11 22.64 18.65
CA ALA A 303 22.78 21.53 17.97
C ALA A 303 23.18 21.84 16.50
N SER A 304 23.39 23.13 16.17
CA SER A 304 23.67 23.59 14.82
C SER A 304 22.61 23.27 13.75
N TRP A 305 21.37 22.99 14.15
CA TRP A 305 20.30 22.63 13.21
C TRP A 305 20.02 23.72 12.18
N SER A 306 19.93 23.31 10.91
CA SER A 306 19.64 24.17 9.74
C SER A 306 20.60 25.33 9.52
N THR A 307 21.71 25.40 10.26
CA THR A 307 22.63 26.54 10.22
C THR A 307 23.17 26.83 8.82
N PHE A 308 23.70 25.82 8.12
CA PHE A 308 24.26 26.01 6.78
C PHE A 308 23.19 26.20 5.72
N ALA A 309 22.05 25.53 5.85
CA ALA A 309 20.91 25.76 4.97
C ALA A 309 20.42 27.21 5.07
N MET A 310 20.26 27.74 6.28
CA MET A 310 19.86 29.13 6.51
C MET A 310 20.91 30.12 5.98
N LEU A 311 22.21 29.86 6.16
CA LEU A 311 23.25 30.72 5.61
C LEU A 311 23.24 30.74 4.06
N GLN A 312 23.05 29.60 3.40
CA GLN A 312 22.92 29.54 1.94
C GLN A 312 21.67 30.29 1.48
N LYS A 313 20.51 30.03 2.09
CA LYS A 313 19.27 30.78 1.84
C LYS A 313 19.49 32.29 2.01
N ALA A 314 20.14 32.71 3.09
CA ALA A 314 20.43 34.11 3.34
C ALA A 314 21.33 34.74 2.26
N PHE A 315 22.30 33.99 1.74
CA PHE A 315 23.15 34.44 0.63
C PHE A 315 22.35 34.62 -0.67
N PHE A 316 21.67 33.56 -1.13
CA PHE A 316 20.95 33.58 -2.41
C PHE A 316 19.81 34.60 -2.44
N TYR A 317 19.13 34.80 -1.31
CA TYR A 317 18.00 35.72 -1.20
C TYR A 317 18.35 37.07 -0.58
N LYS A 318 19.63 37.36 -0.34
CA LYS A 318 20.12 38.62 0.25
C LYS A 318 19.45 38.98 1.58
N MET A 319 19.23 37.97 2.42
CA MET A 319 18.63 38.15 3.74
C MET A 319 19.71 38.61 4.72
N PRO A 320 19.48 39.68 5.50
CA PRO A 320 20.44 40.18 6.47
C PRO A 320 20.34 39.38 7.77
N VAL A 321 20.81 38.13 7.77
CA VAL A 321 20.68 37.20 8.91
C VAL A 321 22.01 37.02 9.65
N ALA A 322 21.95 36.93 10.98
CA ALA A 322 23.05 36.47 11.84
C ALA A 322 22.64 35.17 12.53
N VAL A 323 23.42 34.10 12.37
CA VAL A 323 23.12 32.77 12.91
C VAL A 323 23.97 32.49 14.15
N ALA A 324 23.36 32.01 15.23
CA ALA A 324 24.06 31.48 16.40
C ALA A 324 23.35 30.23 16.96
N SER A 325 24.13 29.34 17.59
CA SER A 325 23.62 28.12 18.21
C SER A 325 23.83 28.13 19.72
N LEU A 326 22.81 27.76 20.48
CA LEU A 326 22.93 27.47 21.90
C LEU A 326 23.32 26.00 22.10
N LYS A 327 23.96 25.70 23.24
CA LYS A 327 24.42 24.34 23.58
C LYS A 327 23.32 23.44 24.14
N ASN A 328 22.34 24.04 24.81
CA ASN A 328 21.29 23.31 25.50
C ASN A 328 19.93 23.55 24.81
N TYR A 329 19.19 22.46 24.60
CA TYR A 329 17.89 22.47 23.94
C TYR A 329 16.83 23.27 24.71
N ASN A 330 16.74 23.09 26.03
CA ASN A 330 15.73 23.78 26.85
C ASN A 330 16.04 25.27 26.98
N GLU A 331 17.32 25.64 27.13
CA GLU A 331 17.74 27.04 27.18
C GLU A 331 17.45 27.78 25.86
N TRP A 332 17.60 27.08 24.73
CA TRP A 332 17.23 27.63 23.42
C TRP A 332 15.74 27.92 23.30
N ILE A 333 14.89 27.00 23.78
CA ILE A 333 13.45 27.25 23.86
C ILE A 333 13.19 28.55 24.63
N GLU A 334 13.75 28.70 25.84
CA GLU A 334 13.54 29.90 26.66
C GLU A 334 13.98 31.20 25.96
N VAL A 335 15.14 31.20 25.29
CA VAL A 335 15.63 32.37 24.54
C VAL A 335 14.72 32.72 23.37
N VAL A 336 14.31 31.75 22.55
CA VAL A 336 13.38 31.97 21.43
C VAL A 336 12.04 32.52 21.94
N ARG A 337 11.57 32.06 23.09
CA ARG A 337 10.33 32.56 23.72
C ARG A 337 10.45 33.99 24.20
N ALA A 338 11.59 34.36 24.78
CA ALA A 338 11.83 35.69 25.33
C ALA A 338 12.13 36.77 24.27
N THR A 339 12.57 36.38 23.07
CA THR A 339 13.08 37.32 22.05
C THR A 339 12.31 37.26 20.72
N LYS A 340 12.43 38.28 19.87
CA LYS A 340 11.87 38.25 18.51
C LYS A 340 12.96 37.80 17.54
N VAL A 341 13.10 36.49 17.36
CA VAL A 341 14.13 35.86 16.52
C VAL A 341 13.50 34.95 15.47
N VAL A 342 14.28 34.63 14.44
CA VAL A 342 13.99 33.51 13.55
C VAL A 342 14.62 32.25 14.15
N THR A 343 13.98 31.09 13.99
CA THR A 343 14.50 29.83 14.54
C THR A 343 14.21 28.67 13.59
N TYR A 344 14.99 27.59 13.70
CA TYR A 344 14.61 26.30 13.13
C TYR A 344 13.54 25.64 14.00
N TRP A 345 12.51 25.05 13.41
CA TRP A 345 11.45 24.37 14.15
C TRP A 345 10.63 23.39 13.31
N TRP A 346 9.74 22.65 13.97
CA TRP A 346 8.77 21.76 13.35
C TRP A 346 7.38 21.87 14.02
N LEU A 347 6.35 21.51 13.27
CA LEU A 347 4.97 21.38 13.72
C LEU A 347 4.43 20.00 13.34
N PRO A 348 3.58 19.39 14.19
CA PRO A 348 3.10 19.91 15.47
C PRO A 348 4.08 19.66 16.65
N ASP A 349 4.21 20.62 17.57
CA ASP A 349 5.02 20.51 18.80
C ASP A 349 4.49 21.44 19.90
N ASN A 350 4.72 21.12 21.18
CA ASN A 350 4.22 21.91 22.32
C ASN A 350 5.10 23.13 22.69
N ASN A 351 6.39 23.18 22.35
CA ASN A 351 7.32 24.17 22.91
C ASN A 351 7.04 25.60 22.44
N PHE A 352 6.40 25.77 21.28
CA PHE A 352 5.99 27.08 20.75
C PHE A 352 4.52 27.14 20.30
N VAL A 353 3.68 26.16 20.67
CA VAL A 353 2.28 26.05 20.20
C VAL A 353 1.40 27.27 20.50
N ASP A 354 1.63 27.94 21.63
CA ASP A 354 0.94 29.15 22.08
C ASP A 354 1.49 30.46 21.48
N LEU A 355 2.62 30.38 20.75
CA LEU A 355 3.20 31.52 20.04
C LEU A 355 2.74 31.60 18.59
N ASP A 356 1.95 30.63 18.13
CA ASP A 356 1.44 30.52 16.76
C ASP A 356 2.55 30.79 15.73
N MET A 357 3.59 29.95 15.76
CA MET A 357 4.76 30.12 14.91
C MET A 357 4.38 29.98 13.43
N GLN A 358 4.79 30.96 12.62
CA GLN A 358 4.58 31.00 11.18
C GLN A 358 5.85 30.54 10.47
N GLN A 359 5.72 29.67 9.47
CA GLN A 359 6.85 29.23 8.66
C GLN A 359 7.23 30.33 7.65
N ILE A 360 8.52 30.55 7.46
CA ILE A 360 9.03 31.32 6.32
C ILE A 360 9.07 30.38 5.12
N LEU A 361 8.26 30.69 4.11
CA LEU A 361 8.21 29.92 2.88
C LEU A 361 9.39 30.29 1.99
N PHE A 362 10.21 29.30 1.61
CA PHE A 362 11.23 29.39 0.57
C PHE A 362 10.73 28.84 -0.78
N GLU A 363 11.58 28.83 -1.81
CA GLU A 363 11.28 28.13 -3.06
C GLU A 363 11.03 26.64 -2.80
N THR A 364 10.19 26.01 -3.62
CA THR A 364 9.83 24.59 -3.47
C THR A 364 11.08 23.70 -3.44
N TYR A 365 11.06 22.68 -2.58
CA TYR A 365 12.14 21.69 -2.44
C TYR A 365 12.60 21.13 -3.80
N ASP A 366 13.91 21.08 -3.99
CA ASP A 366 14.56 20.51 -5.17
C ASP A 366 15.57 19.44 -4.70
N ALA A 367 15.26 18.17 -4.97
CA ALA A 367 16.05 17.04 -4.49
C ALA A 367 17.47 17.01 -5.10
N ASP A 368 17.61 17.38 -6.38
CA ASP A 368 18.89 17.35 -7.08
C ASP A 368 19.87 18.38 -6.47
N GLU A 369 19.37 19.54 -6.07
CA GLU A 369 20.17 20.55 -5.38
C GLU A 369 20.59 20.09 -3.97
N TRP A 370 19.67 19.52 -3.21
CA TRP A 370 19.95 19.05 -1.84
C TRP A 370 20.94 17.89 -1.81
N ASP A 371 20.90 16.99 -2.80
CA ASP A 371 21.82 15.84 -2.90
C ASP A 371 23.28 16.28 -3.13
N ILE A 372 23.50 17.43 -3.77
CA ILE A 372 24.84 18.03 -3.92
C ILE A 372 25.19 19.04 -2.82
N GLY A 373 24.34 19.19 -1.80
CA GLY A 373 24.54 20.09 -0.67
C GLY A 373 24.24 21.57 -0.95
N LEU A 374 23.46 21.86 -2.00
CA LEU A 374 22.93 23.19 -2.31
C LEU A 374 21.54 23.35 -1.67
N PHE A 375 21.45 24.15 -0.61
CA PHE A 375 20.30 24.23 0.28
C PHE A 375 19.49 25.52 0.11
N ARG A 376 19.36 26.04 -1.11
CA ARG A 376 18.65 27.30 -1.38
C ARG A 376 17.13 27.15 -1.42
N THR A 377 16.62 25.95 -1.64
CA THR A 377 15.18 25.64 -1.64
C THR A 377 14.71 25.22 -0.25
N GLU A 378 13.40 25.08 -0.06
CA GLU A 378 12.81 24.59 1.18
C GLU A 378 13.27 23.15 1.49
N HIS A 379 13.24 22.75 2.76
CA HIS A 379 13.42 21.35 3.11
C HIS A 379 12.28 20.49 2.50
N GLU A 380 12.54 19.20 2.31
CA GLU A 380 11.50 18.26 1.89
C GLU A 380 10.29 18.33 2.82
N ARG A 381 9.10 18.46 2.23
CA ARG A 381 7.85 18.40 2.98
C ARG A 381 7.50 16.93 3.19
N GLY A 382 7.71 16.43 4.41
CA GLY A 382 7.30 15.08 4.81
C GLY A 382 5.92 15.10 5.44
N ASP A 383 5.03 14.21 4.99
CA ASP A 383 3.81 13.89 5.71
C ASP A 383 4.13 13.01 6.93
N LEU A 384 3.39 13.19 8.03
CA LEU A 384 3.44 12.29 9.18
C LEU A 384 2.66 11.01 8.86
N THR A 385 3.40 9.92 8.76
CA THR A 385 2.96 8.65 8.20
C THR A 385 2.92 7.54 9.24
N LYS A 386 2.24 6.45 8.86
CA LYS A 386 2.07 5.24 9.65
C LYS A 386 2.64 4.05 8.88
N TRP A 387 3.48 3.27 9.55
CA TRP A 387 4.16 2.12 8.94
C TRP A 387 3.91 0.85 9.75
N VAL A 388 3.76 -0.27 9.06
CA VAL A 388 3.61 -1.58 9.69
C VAL A 388 4.46 -2.66 9.05
N HIS A 389 4.74 -3.70 9.83
CA HIS A 389 5.30 -4.94 9.31
C HIS A 389 4.33 -5.60 8.31
N PRO A 390 4.81 -6.15 7.18
CA PRO A 390 3.94 -6.74 6.17
C PRO A 390 3.10 -7.93 6.64
N GLU A 391 3.56 -8.67 7.66
CA GLU A 391 2.79 -9.78 8.25
C GLU A 391 1.75 -9.33 9.30
N LEU A 392 1.72 -8.04 9.67
CA LEU A 392 0.84 -7.56 10.74
C LEU A 392 -0.65 -7.76 10.39
N GLU A 393 -1.03 -7.68 9.12
CA GLU A 393 -2.41 -7.92 8.67
C GLU A 393 -2.86 -9.35 9.00
N ALA A 394 -2.00 -10.33 8.73
CA ALA A 394 -2.29 -11.73 9.01
C ALA A 394 -2.24 -12.03 10.51
N ALA A 395 -1.33 -11.38 11.25
CA ALA A 395 -1.14 -11.59 12.68
C ALA A 395 -2.18 -10.88 13.56
N ALA A 396 -2.61 -9.67 13.16
CA ALA A 396 -3.46 -8.77 13.93
C ALA A 396 -4.16 -7.73 13.02
N ASN A 397 -5.09 -8.20 12.18
CA ASN A 397 -5.85 -7.34 11.26
C ASN A 397 -6.57 -6.18 11.97
N ASP A 398 -7.14 -6.42 13.14
CA ASP A 398 -7.81 -5.42 13.97
C ASP A 398 -6.85 -4.28 14.40
N VAL A 399 -5.61 -4.60 14.75
CA VAL A 399 -4.55 -3.62 15.05
C VAL A 399 -4.19 -2.82 13.82
N GLN A 400 -3.90 -3.47 12.69
CA GLN A 400 -3.52 -2.80 11.44
C GLN A 400 -4.65 -1.89 10.94
N ALA A 401 -5.89 -2.38 10.93
CA ALA A 401 -7.07 -1.62 10.54
C ALA A 401 -7.29 -0.41 11.48
N THR A 402 -7.12 -0.60 12.79
CA THR A 402 -7.22 0.49 13.76
C THR A 402 -6.15 1.55 13.51
N ALA A 403 -4.91 1.16 13.24
CA ALA A 403 -3.82 2.09 12.95
C ALA A 403 -4.11 2.87 11.66
N LYS A 404 -4.58 2.18 10.61
CA LYS A 404 -4.98 2.78 9.34
C LYS A 404 -6.09 3.82 9.53
N ASN A 405 -7.13 3.50 10.30
CA ASN A 405 -8.29 4.37 10.52
C ASN A 405 -8.04 5.50 11.53
N MET A 406 -7.04 5.36 12.41
CA MET A 406 -6.68 6.38 13.37
C MET A 406 -6.23 7.67 12.65
N GLN A 407 -6.99 8.73 12.86
CA GLN A 407 -6.74 10.05 12.30
C GLN A 407 -7.17 11.15 13.28
N LEU A 408 -6.37 12.21 13.38
CA LEU A 408 -6.65 13.41 14.18
C LEU A 408 -6.60 14.65 13.30
N SER A 409 -7.40 15.67 13.61
CA SER A 409 -7.29 16.97 12.94
C SER A 409 -6.20 17.82 13.58
N MET A 410 -5.55 18.70 12.80
CA MET A 410 -4.55 19.63 13.31
C MET A 410 -5.08 20.48 14.48
N SER A 411 -6.35 20.93 14.40
CA SER A 411 -7.00 21.67 15.49
C SER A 411 -7.08 20.89 16.80
N LYS A 412 -7.37 19.58 16.74
CA LYS A 412 -7.40 18.70 17.91
C LYS A 412 -5.98 18.49 18.45
N MET A 413 -5.01 18.25 17.57
CA MET A 413 -3.62 18.08 17.94
C MET A 413 -3.08 19.32 18.68
N VAL A 414 -3.27 20.52 18.11
CA VAL A 414 -2.89 21.79 18.74
C VAL A 414 -3.57 21.96 20.11
N SER A 415 -4.85 21.63 20.24
CA SER A 415 -5.56 21.72 21.53
C SER A 415 -4.97 20.80 22.61
N LEU A 416 -4.52 19.60 22.23
CA LEU A 416 -3.89 18.65 23.14
C LEU A 416 -2.48 19.12 23.53
N LEU A 417 -1.69 19.61 22.58
CA LEU A 417 -0.36 20.15 22.85
C LEU A 417 -0.41 21.38 23.77
N LEU A 418 -1.42 22.24 23.64
CA LEU A 418 -1.68 23.34 24.58
C LEU A 418 -2.00 22.83 26.00
N ARG A 419 -2.80 21.77 26.14
CA ARG A 419 -3.07 21.12 27.44
C ARG A 419 -1.81 20.50 28.03
N LEU A 420 -1.01 19.81 27.21
CA LEU A 420 0.25 19.21 27.65
C LEU A 420 1.22 20.28 28.15
N ARG A 421 1.32 21.40 27.43
CA ARG A 421 2.15 22.55 27.81
C ARG A 421 1.73 23.15 29.16
N SER A 422 0.46 23.09 29.54
CA SER A 422 0.02 23.61 30.83
C SER A 422 0.61 22.84 32.02
N GLY A 423 1.23 21.69 31.79
CA GLY A 423 1.99 20.92 32.79
C GLY A 423 1.13 20.24 33.85
N ASN A 424 -0.18 20.11 33.61
CA ASN A 424 -1.12 19.56 34.59
C ASN A 424 -1.26 18.03 34.53
N GLN A 425 -0.79 17.40 33.46
CA GLN A 425 -0.95 15.98 33.16
C GLN A 425 0.29 15.46 32.43
N THR A 426 0.64 14.20 32.66
CA THR A 426 1.60 13.47 31.82
C THR A 426 1.03 13.20 30.42
N THR A 427 1.89 12.89 29.44
CA THR A 427 1.43 12.57 28.08
C THR A 427 0.46 11.38 28.06
N TYR A 428 0.72 10.34 28.86
CA TYR A 428 -0.17 9.20 29.02
C TYR A 428 -1.51 9.58 29.65
N GLU A 429 -1.51 10.36 30.73
CA GLU A 429 -2.75 10.83 31.38
C GLU A 429 -3.61 11.67 30.43
N LEU A 430 -2.97 12.51 29.61
CA LEU A 430 -3.68 13.32 28.61
C LEU A 430 -4.24 12.47 27.46
N ALA A 431 -3.48 11.48 26.98
CA ALA A 431 -3.96 10.52 25.98
C ALA A 431 -5.18 9.74 26.51
N CYS A 432 -5.10 9.25 27.75
CA CYS A 432 -6.22 8.57 28.42
C CYS A 432 -7.44 9.49 28.58
N ALA A 433 -7.24 10.71 29.08
CA ALA A 433 -8.30 11.70 29.24
C ALA A 433 -8.98 12.02 27.90
N TYR A 434 -8.21 12.17 26.82
CA TYR A 434 -8.77 12.40 25.49
C TYR A 434 -9.69 11.25 25.04
N LEU A 435 -9.28 10.00 25.23
CA LEU A 435 -10.10 8.83 24.85
C LEU A 435 -11.40 8.75 25.67
N LEU A 436 -11.34 9.06 26.98
CA LEU A 436 -12.52 9.12 27.85
C LEU A 436 -13.48 10.25 27.46
N GLU A 437 -12.94 11.43 27.11
CA GLU A 437 -13.71 12.60 26.69
C GLU A 437 -14.31 12.45 25.27
N ASN A 438 -13.72 11.59 24.42
CA ASN A 438 -14.06 11.49 23.00
C ASN A 438 -14.38 10.05 22.57
N PRO A 439 -15.52 9.47 22.99
CA PRO A 439 -15.89 8.08 22.68
C PRO A 439 -16.01 7.77 21.18
N GLN A 440 -16.02 8.80 20.33
CA GLN A 440 -15.97 8.66 18.88
C GLN A 440 -14.66 8.02 18.37
N PHE A 441 -13.60 7.93 19.19
CA PHE A 441 -12.39 7.18 18.82
C PHE A 441 -12.70 5.72 18.43
N ARG A 442 -13.83 5.17 18.92
CA ARG A 442 -14.30 3.84 18.53
C ARG A 442 -14.54 3.69 17.03
N GLN A 443 -14.74 4.78 16.28
CA GLN A 443 -14.82 4.74 14.81
C GLN A 443 -13.47 4.38 14.15
N TRP A 444 -12.35 4.51 14.88
CA TRP A 444 -11.05 4.04 14.40
C TRP A 444 -10.95 2.52 14.51
N ILE A 445 -11.66 1.93 15.46
CA ILE A 445 -11.60 0.49 15.73
C ILE A 445 -12.46 -0.21 14.69
N SER A 446 -11.83 -1.03 13.86
CA SER A 446 -12.54 -1.95 12.98
C SER A 446 -13.32 -2.92 13.86
N ASN A 447 -14.63 -3.04 13.68
CA ASN A 447 -15.38 -4.06 14.39
C ASN A 447 -14.87 -5.44 13.96
N THR A 448 -14.89 -6.45 14.85
CA THR A 448 -14.51 -7.83 14.47
C THR A 448 -15.44 -8.40 13.40
N THR A 449 -16.58 -7.74 13.19
CA THR A 449 -17.55 -8.04 12.14
C THR A 449 -17.37 -7.21 10.88
N ASP A 450 -16.47 -6.22 10.83
CA ASP A 450 -16.21 -5.37 9.66
C ASP A 450 -15.16 -6.04 8.76
N CYS A 451 -15.58 -7.10 8.06
CA CYS A 451 -14.66 -7.86 7.22
C CYS A 451 -14.15 -6.99 6.06
N VAL A 452 -12.94 -7.27 5.58
CA VAL A 452 -12.36 -6.58 4.42
C VAL A 452 -12.61 -7.36 3.13
N VAL A 453 -12.33 -6.74 1.98
CA VAL A 453 -12.36 -7.43 0.68
C VAL A 453 -11.44 -8.66 0.72
N GLY A 454 -11.96 -9.81 0.31
CA GLY A 454 -11.34 -11.12 0.44
C GLY A 454 -11.77 -11.90 1.69
N GLN A 455 -12.29 -11.23 2.72
CA GLN A 455 -12.84 -11.90 3.90
C GLN A 455 -14.37 -11.94 3.85
N GLY A 456 -14.96 -12.81 4.67
CA GLY A 456 -16.38 -12.85 4.92
C GLY A 456 -16.69 -13.16 6.39
N LEU A 457 -17.83 -12.67 6.85
CA LEU A 457 -18.30 -12.86 8.21
C LEU A 457 -18.85 -14.28 8.38
N GLU A 458 -18.25 -15.05 9.28
CA GLU A 458 -18.69 -16.38 9.69
C GLU A 458 -18.67 -16.47 11.22
N ASP A 459 -19.78 -16.84 11.85
CA ASP A 459 -19.92 -16.92 13.32
C ASP A 459 -19.47 -15.67 14.11
N SER A 460 -19.68 -14.47 13.55
CA SER A 460 -19.25 -13.16 14.10
C SER A 460 -17.74 -12.90 14.09
N GLU A 461 -16.98 -13.68 13.31
CA GLU A 461 -15.56 -13.48 13.04
C GLU A 461 -15.31 -13.36 11.53
N CYS A 462 -14.29 -12.60 11.14
CA CYS A 462 -13.91 -12.48 9.74
C CYS A 462 -12.92 -13.57 9.35
N VAL A 463 -13.30 -14.38 8.37
CA VAL A 463 -12.46 -15.44 7.81
C VAL A 463 -12.14 -15.15 6.35
N TRP A 464 -10.96 -15.59 5.89
CA TRP A 464 -10.63 -15.51 4.47
C TRP A 464 -11.55 -16.42 3.66
N CYS A 465 -12.12 -15.88 2.58
CA CYS A 465 -13.02 -16.67 1.77
C CYS A 465 -12.31 -17.90 1.20
N PRO A 466 -12.80 -19.11 1.51
CA PRO A 466 -12.16 -20.35 1.08
C PRO A 466 -12.23 -20.50 -0.45
N GLN A 467 -11.47 -21.46 -0.99
CA GLN A 467 -11.57 -21.82 -2.41
C GLN A 467 -13.02 -22.07 -2.80
N SER A 468 -13.37 -21.83 -4.06
CA SER A 468 -14.73 -21.80 -4.60
C SER A 468 -15.64 -20.66 -4.17
N THR A 469 -15.17 -19.74 -3.32
CA THR A 469 -15.96 -18.59 -2.85
C THR A 469 -15.22 -17.26 -3.10
N PHE A 470 -15.96 -16.16 -3.07
CA PHE A 470 -15.43 -14.80 -3.18
C PHE A 470 -16.12 -13.86 -2.18
N SER A 471 -15.43 -12.78 -1.81
CA SER A 471 -15.99 -11.77 -0.89
C SER A 471 -17.02 -10.89 -1.59
N GLU A 472 -18.26 -10.94 -1.11
CA GLU A 472 -19.37 -10.10 -1.55
C GLU A 472 -19.88 -9.23 -0.40
N ARG A 473 -20.38 -8.03 -0.68
CA ARG A 473 -20.88 -7.13 0.36
C ARG A 473 -22.07 -7.76 1.10
N HIS A 474 -22.07 -7.71 2.44
CA HIS A 474 -23.17 -8.23 3.24
C HIS A 474 -24.48 -7.49 2.89
N PRO A 475 -25.60 -8.20 2.63
CA PRO A 475 -26.81 -7.60 2.06
C PRO A 475 -27.56 -6.67 3.03
N THR A 476 -27.36 -6.79 4.34
CA THR A 476 -28.10 -6.04 5.36
C THR A 476 -27.22 -5.29 6.38
N GLU A 477 -25.91 -5.55 6.39
CA GLU A 477 -24.97 -4.93 7.33
C GLU A 477 -24.02 -4.08 6.53
N ASP A 478 -24.05 -2.76 6.78
CA ASP A 478 -23.14 -1.84 6.12
C ASP A 478 -21.71 -2.06 6.64
N ASN A 479 -20.72 -2.04 5.74
CA ASN A 479 -19.28 -2.17 6.02
C ASN A 479 -18.74 -3.57 6.36
N THR A 480 -19.43 -4.65 5.97
CA THR A 480 -18.87 -6.01 6.03
C THR A 480 -19.11 -6.82 4.76
N PHE A 481 -18.44 -7.98 4.66
CA PHE A 481 -18.48 -8.90 3.52
C PHE A 481 -18.87 -10.30 3.98
N ILE A 482 -19.34 -11.12 3.04
CA ILE A 482 -19.64 -12.54 3.21
C ILE A 482 -18.96 -13.33 2.09
N CYS A 483 -18.70 -14.61 2.34
CA CYS A 483 -18.15 -15.49 1.32
C CYS A 483 -19.26 -16.14 0.52
N THR A 484 -19.41 -15.70 -0.74
CA THR A 484 -20.42 -16.21 -1.67
C THR A 484 -19.77 -17.24 -2.60
N PRO A 485 -20.38 -18.42 -2.83
CA PRO A 485 -19.89 -19.38 -3.81
C PRO A 485 -19.85 -18.80 -5.22
N CYS A 486 -18.85 -19.20 -6.01
CA CYS A 486 -18.82 -18.91 -7.44
C CYS A 486 -20.02 -19.53 -8.13
N SER A 487 -20.73 -18.74 -8.95
CA SER A 487 -21.79 -19.25 -9.80
C SER A 487 -21.25 -20.12 -10.93
N SER A 488 -22.09 -21.01 -11.45
CA SER A 488 -21.78 -21.88 -12.58
C SER A 488 -21.23 -21.10 -13.78
N GLY A 489 -20.26 -21.71 -14.48
CA GLY A 489 -19.42 -21.06 -15.48
C GLY A 489 -18.27 -20.24 -14.90
N ARG A 490 -18.17 -20.10 -13.56
CA ARG A 490 -17.05 -19.44 -12.89
C ARG A 490 -16.36 -20.34 -11.88
N TYR A 491 -15.13 -20.01 -11.53
CA TYR A 491 -14.32 -20.76 -10.56
C TYR A 491 -13.41 -19.84 -9.75
N GLN A 492 -12.92 -20.35 -8.61
CA GLN A 492 -11.90 -19.68 -7.81
C GLN A 492 -11.04 -20.69 -7.04
N LEU A 493 -9.72 -20.65 -7.25
CA LEU A 493 -8.75 -21.54 -6.60
C LEU A 493 -8.02 -20.88 -5.42
N GLY A 494 -7.89 -19.55 -5.43
CA GLY A 494 -7.19 -18.78 -4.41
C GLY A 494 -8.05 -18.54 -3.16
N LEU A 495 -7.38 -18.45 -2.01
CA LEU A 495 -7.99 -17.94 -0.78
C LEU A 495 -8.15 -16.43 -0.88
N GLY A 496 -9.21 -15.91 -0.27
CA GLY A 496 -9.36 -14.46 -0.11
C GLY A 496 -9.67 -13.69 -1.37
N SER A 497 -10.24 -14.34 -2.39
CA SER A 497 -10.56 -13.66 -3.63
C SER A 497 -11.80 -12.77 -3.50
N SER A 498 -11.83 -11.69 -4.28
CA SER A 498 -12.98 -10.78 -4.39
C SER A 498 -13.81 -11.01 -5.64
N THR A 499 -13.38 -11.92 -6.52
CA THR A 499 -14.05 -12.22 -7.78
C THR A 499 -13.86 -13.68 -8.17
N CYS A 500 -14.83 -14.25 -8.89
CA CYS A 500 -14.66 -15.54 -9.56
C CYS A 500 -14.29 -15.34 -11.03
N GLU A 501 -13.33 -16.13 -11.50
CA GLU A 501 -12.88 -16.15 -12.89
C GLU A 501 -13.86 -16.93 -13.76
N GLU A 502 -14.07 -16.49 -15.00
CA GLU A 502 -14.89 -17.25 -15.96
C GLU A 502 -14.11 -18.44 -16.52
N CYS A 503 -14.82 -19.55 -16.73
CA CYS A 503 -14.26 -20.66 -17.48
C CYS A 503 -13.98 -20.24 -18.91
N GLU A 504 -12.80 -20.57 -19.42
CA GLU A 504 -12.45 -20.35 -20.82
C GLU A 504 -13.33 -21.19 -21.76
N ALA A 505 -13.43 -20.79 -23.03
CA ALA A 505 -14.08 -21.60 -24.05
C ALA A 505 -13.49 -23.03 -24.08
N GLY A 506 -14.36 -24.02 -24.34
CA GLY A 506 -14.05 -25.43 -24.23
C GLY A 506 -14.13 -25.99 -22.80
N ARG A 507 -14.41 -25.16 -21.80
CA ARG A 507 -14.56 -25.58 -20.41
C ARG A 507 -15.88 -25.12 -19.81
N PHE A 508 -16.29 -25.76 -18.73
CA PHE A 508 -17.48 -25.41 -17.96
C PHE A 508 -17.22 -25.59 -16.46
N SER A 509 -18.09 -25.04 -15.64
CA SER A 509 -18.11 -25.32 -14.19
C SER A 509 -19.52 -25.27 -13.63
N LEU A 510 -19.72 -25.99 -12.53
CA LEU A 510 -20.93 -25.90 -11.71
C LEU A 510 -20.73 -24.90 -10.57
N ASP A 511 -21.79 -24.61 -9.83
CA ASP A 511 -21.73 -23.73 -8.67
C ASP A 511 -20.70 -24.25 -7.64
N GLY A 512 -19.88 -23.35 -7.10
CA GLY A 512 -18.85 -23.69 -6.11
C GLY A 512 -17.65 -24.46 -6.69
N ALA A 513 -17.27 -24.22 -7.95
CA ALA A 513 -16.10 -24.85 -8.53
C ALA A 513 -14.77 -24.16 -8.13
N VAL A 514 -13.76 -24.98 -7.87
CA VAL A 514 -12.35 -24.54 -7.67
C VAL A 514 -11.53 -24.53 -8.96
N SER A 515 -12.05 -25.13 -10.03
CA SER A 515 -11.44 -25.20 -11.35
C SER A 515 -12.50 -25.49 -12.42
N CYS A 516 -12.25 -25.11 -13.66
CA CYS A 516 -13.11 -25.46 -14.79
C CYS A 516 -12.79 -26.85 -15.36
N GLU A 517 -13.85 -27.61 -15.66
CA GLU A 517 -13.78 -28.92 -16.29
C GLU A 517 -13.80 -28.80 -17.82
N ASN A 518 -13.09 -29.69 -18.51
CA ASN A 518 -13.08 -29.71 -19.98
C ASN A 518 -14.39 -30.30 -20.51
N CYS A 519 -14.88 -29.78 -21.63
CA CYS A 519 -15.94 -30.45 -22.37
C CYS A 519 -15.46 -31.81 -22.88
N ASP A 520 -16.23 -32.85 -22.59
CA ASP A 520 -15.96 -34.20 -23.07
C ASP A 520 -16.16 -34.30 -24.58
N ARG A 521 -15.58 -35.35 -25.17
CA ARG A 521 -15.82 -35.70 -26.58
C ARG A 521 -17.31 -35.82 -26.87
N GLY A 522 -17.73 -35.24 -27.99
CA GLY A 522 -19.14 -35.12 -28.34
C GLY A 522 -19.79 -33.82 -27.86
N THR A 523 -19.07 -32.99 -27.11
CA THR A 523 -19.56 -31.70 -26.61
C THR A 523 -18.54 -30.58 -26.80
N TYR A 524 -19.00 -29.34 -26.76
CA TYR A 524 -18.18 -28.13 -26.91
C TYR A 524 -18.73 -26.99 -26.03
N ALA A 525 -17.89 -26.02 -25.67
CA ALA A 525 -18.33 -24.77 -25.04
C ALA A 525 -17.79 -23.59 -25.85
N SER A 526 -18.68 -22.86 -26.50
CA SER A 526 -18.29 -21.85 -27.49
C SER A 526 -17.86 -20.51 -26.89
N GLU A 527 -18.35 -20.21 -25.69
CA GLU A 527 -18.16 -18.93 -25.03
C GLU A 527 -17.49 -19.14 -23.66
N PRO A 528 -16.77 -18.13 -23.15
CA PRO A 528 -16.38 -18.10 -21.74
C PRO A 528 -17.62 -18.11 -20.83
N GLY A 529 -17.47 -18.67 -19.63
CA GLY A 529 -18.53 -18.64 -18.62
C GLY A 529 -19.66 -19.64 -18.83
N MET A 530 -19.50 -20.68 -19.65
CA MET A 530 -20.54 -21.70 -19.81
C MET A 530 -20.68 -22.57 -18.56
N SER A 531 -21.92 -22.77 -18.11
CA SER A 531 -22.26 -23.66 -16.99
C SER A 531 -22.38 -25.13 -17.39
N GLN A 532 -22.41 -25.42 -18.69
CA GLN A 532 -22.45 -26.77 -19.25
C GLN A 532 -21.97 -26.75 -20.71
N CYS A 533 -21.46 -27.88 -21.20
CA CYS A 533 -21.10 -28.04 -22.60
C CYS A 533 -22.34 -28.31 -23.47
N SER A 534 -22.32 -27.77 -24.68
CA SER A 534 -23.30 -28.02 -25.73
C SER A 534 -22.96 -29.30 -26.47
N ALA A 535 -23.96 -30.14 -26.73
CA ALA A 535 -23.76 -31.37 -27.49
C ALA A 535 -23.63 -31.09 -29.00
N CYS A 536 -22.79 -31.87 -29.69
CA CYS A 536 -22.75 -31.89 -31.14
C CYS A 536 -24.09 -32.37 -31.72
N SER A 537 -24.50 -31.76 -32.83
CA SER A 537 -25.73 -32.11 -33.52
C SER A 537 -25.57 -33.36 -34.40
N ALA A 538 -26.68 -34.05 -34.66
CA ALA A 538 -26.80 -35.08 -35.70
C ALA A 538 -25.75 -36.22 -35.69
N ASN A 539 -25.50 -36.78 -34.50
CA ASN A 539 -24.56 -37.90 -34.26
C ASN A 539 -23.09 -37.58 -34.57
N GLN A 540 -22.75 -36.30 -34.73
CA GLN A 540 -21.36 -35.85 -34.78
C GLN A 540 -20.74 -35.90 -33.37
N ILE A 541 -19.41 -35.90 -33.32
CA ILE A 541 -18.65 -35.80 -32.09
C ILE A 541 -17.47 -34.84 -32.25
N THR A 542 -17.04 -34.22 -31.16
CA THR A 542 -15.71 -33.63 -31.07
C THR A 542 -14.69 -34.75 -30.80
N LEU A 543 -13.59 -34.76 -31.56
CA LEU A 543 -12.55 -35.79 -31.42
C LEU A 543 -11.62 -35.55 -30.23
N ASP A 544 -11.46 -34.29 -29.85
CA ASP A 544 -10.67 -33.85 -28.70
C ASP A 544 -11.58 -33.35 -27.58
N ILE A 545 -11.05 -33.40 -26.36
CA ILE A 545 -11.67 -32.73 -25.21
C ILE A 545 -11.43 -31.22 -25.30
N ALA A 546 -12.26 -30.45 -24.60
CA ALA A 546 -12.22 -28.99 -24.57
C ALA A 546 -12.44 -28.32 -25.94
N ALA A 547 -13.34 -28.87 -26.76
CA ALA A 547 -13.73 -28.23 -28.01
C ALA A 547 -14.41 -26.88 -27.76
N THR A 548 -14.01 -25.87 -28.52
CA THR A 548 -14.43 -24.47 -28.37
C THR A 548 -15.46 -24.05 -29.41
N SER A 549 -15.92 -24.95 -30.28
CA SER A 549 -16.77 -24.59 -31.41
C SER A 549 -17.57 -25.79 -31.93
N GLU A 550 -18.78 -25.53 -32.41
CA GLU A 550 -19.57 -26.52 -33.17
C GLU A 550 -18.85 -26.96 -34.45
N SER A 551 -18.00 -26.13 -35.04
CA SER A 551 -17.23 -26.49 -36.24
C SER A 551 -16.22 -27.62 -36.02
N GLN A 552 -15.95 -27.99 -34.76
CA GLN A 552 -15.11 -29.13 -34.39
C GLN A 552 -15.93 -30.43 -34.23
N CYS A 553 -17.25 -30.36 -34.41
CA CYS A 553 -18.12 -31.53 -34.48
C CYS A 553 -17.96 -32.20 -35.85
N GLU A 554 -17.51 -33.45 -35.84
CA GLU A 554 -17.23 -34.22 -37.03
C GLU A 554 -17.78 -35.64 -36.91
N CYS A 555 -17.84 -36.38 -38.02
CA CYS A 555 -18.32 -37.75 -37.98
C CYS A 555 -17.30 -38.70 -37.33
N PRO A 556 -17.73 -39.54 -36.36
CA PRO A 556 -16.84 -40.55 -35.79
C PRO A 556 -16.39 -41.57 -36.84
N ARG A 557 -15.27 -42.25 -36.57
CA ARG A 557 -14.79 -43.38 -37.38
C ARG A 557 -15.88 -44.41 -37.63
N GLY A 558 -15.97 -44.92 -38.85
CA GLY A 558 -17.04 -45.83 -39.27
C GLY A 558 -18.32 -45.11 -39.72
N THR A 559 -18.31 -43.78 -39.76
CA THR A 559 -19.38 -42.96 -40.35
C THR A 559 -18.79 -41.88 -41.27
N TYR A 560 -19.62 -41.31 -42.15
CA TYR A 560 -19.27 -40.20 -43.04
C TYR A 560 -20.39 -39.18 -43.11
N MET A 561 -20.06 -37.92 -43.42
CA MET A 561 -21.03 -36.83 -43.50
C MET A 561 -21.90 -36.94 -44.76
N ASN A 562 -23.23 -36.85 -44.62
CA ASN A 562 -24.15 -36.82 -45.77
C ASN A 562 -23.94 -35.60 -46.69
N ALA A 563 -24.54 -35.61 -47.89
CA ALA A 563 -24.39 -34.53 -48.88
C ALA A 563 -24.88 -33.15 -48.38
N ASP A 564 -25.89 -33.15 -47.49
CA ASP A 564 -26.44 -31.92 -46.92
C ASP A 564 -25.62 -31.38 -45.74
N PHE A 565 -24.53 -32.05 -45.33
CA PHE A 565 -23.71 -31.72 -44.15
C PHE A 565 -24.51 -31.61 -42.84
N THR A 566 -25.60 -32.38 -42.74
CA THR A 566 -26.53 -32.32 -41.62
C THR A 566 -26.47 -33.54 -40.72
N ALA A 567 -25.88 -34.66 -41.12
CA ALA A 567 -25.85 -35.87 -40.31
C ALA A 567 -24.74 -36.85 -40.70
N CYS A 568 -24.27 -37.61 -39.72
CA CYS A 568 -23.35 -38.73 -39.92
C CYS A 568 -24.10 -40.01 -40.28
N VAL A 569 -23.71 -40.60 -41.40
CA VAL A 569 -24.29 -41.83 -41.96
C VAL A 569 -23.31 -42.99 -41.75
N THR A 570 -23.85 -44.14 -41.38
CA THR A 570 -23.06 -45.37 -41.19
C THR A 570 -22.35 -45.78 -42.47
N CYS A 571 -21.09 -46.21 -42.34
CA CYS A 571 -20.32 -46.73 -43.47
C CYS A 571 -21.00 -47.96 -44.09
N PRO A 572 -21.33 -47.95 -45.39
CA PRO A 572 -21.85 -49.13 -46.06
C PRO A 572 -20.75 -50.21 -46.20
N GLU A 573 -21.17 -51.47 -46.31
CA GLU A 573 -20.24 -52.58 -46.53
C GLU A 573 -19.47 -52.39 -47.84
N GLY A 574 -18.16 -52.66 -47.83
CA GLY A 574 -17.28 -52.46 -48.97
C GLY A 574 -16.63 -51.08 -49.04
N MET A 575 -16.84 -50.23 -48.03
CA MET A 575 -16.17 -48.94 -47.88
C MET A 575 -15.41 -48.82 -46.54
N LEU A 576 -14.46 -47.90 -46.50
CA LEU A 576 -13.73 -47.46 -45.32
C LEU A 576 -14.04 -45.99 -45.04
N CYS A 577 -14.65 -45.73 -43.89
CA CYS A 577 -14.99 -44.38 -43.46
C CYS A 577 -14.03 -43.93 -42.35
N PRO A 578 -13.03 -43.08 -42.65
CA PRO A 578 -12.05 -42.63 -41.66
C PRO A 578 -12.65 -41.72 -40.57
N GLY A 579 -13.90 -41.27 -40.74
CA GLY A 579 -14.52 -40.20 -39.95
C GLY A 579 -14.25 -38.84 -40.58
N GLY A 580 -14.59 -37.75 -39.88
CA GLY A 580 -14.39 -36.40 -40.38
C GLY A 580 -15.50 -35.94 -41.33
N SER A 581 -15.18 -34.93 -42.14
CA SER A 581 -16.07 -34.38 -43.18
C SER A 581 -15.83 -34.99 -44.58
N ASP A 582 -14.83 -35.87 -44.69
CA ASP A 582 -14.38 -36.47 -45.94
C ASP A 582 -15.34 -37.58 -46.43
N PRO A 583 -15.43 -37.80 -47.75
CA PRO A 583 -16.18 -38.91 -48.31
C PRO A 583 -15.55 -40.27 -47.94
N PRO A 584 -16.35 -41.35 -47.91
CA PRO A 584 -15.85 -42.69 -47.64
C PRO A 584 -14.94 -43.21 -48.77
N LEU A 585 -13.96 -44.05 -48.42
CA LEU A 585 -13.01 -44.66 -49.36
C LEU A 585 -13.51 -46.02 -49.81
N LEU A 586 -13.41 -46.34 -51.10
CA LEU A 586 -13.87 -47.63 -51.62
C LEU A 586 -12.81 -48.72 -51.40
N LEU A 587 -13.21 -49.86 -50.83
CA LEU A 587 -12.29 -50.97 -50.60
C LEU A 587 -12.04 -51.77 -51.89
N SER A 588 -10.84 -52.35 -52.00
CA SER A 588 -10.50 -53.25 -53.11
C SER A 588 -11.50 -54.41 -53.22
N GLY A 589 -11.94 -54.69 -54.46
CA GLY A 589 -12.99 -55.67 -54.78
C GLY A 589 -14.43 -55.17 -54.67
N PHE A 590 -14.62 -53.88 -54.40
CA PHE A 590 -15.91 -53.22 -54.48
C PHE A 590 -15.88 -52.08 -55.51
N TRP A 591 -17.03 -51.81 -56.11
CA TRP A 591 -17.25 -50.76 -57.11
C TRP A 591 -18.52 -49.98 -56.77
N ALA A 592 -18.51 -48.67 -56.97
CA ALA A 592 -19.67 -47.78 -56.87
C ALA A 592 -19.73 -46.88 -58.11
N ASP A 593 -20.90 -46.34 -58.44
CA ASP A 593 -21.05 -45.47 -59.62
C ASP A 593 -20.47 -44.08 -59.35
N ALA A 594 -19.83 -43.44 -60.34
CA ALA A 594 -19.26 -42.11 -60.18
C ALA A 594 -20.29 -41.05 -59.78
N SER A 595 -21.57 -41.22 -60.15
CA SER A 595 -22.66 -40.32 -59.77
C SER A 595 -23.08 -40.41 -58.30
N ASP A 596 -22.60 -41.43 -57.58
CA ASP A 596 -22.87 -41.61 -56.15
C ASP A 596 -21.98 -40.71 -55.29
N ASP A 597 -20.79 -40.32 -55.78
CA ASP A 597 -19.88 -39.41 -55.08
C ASP A 597 -20.50 -38.03 -54.86
N GLU A 598 -21.16 -37.46 -55.88
CA GLU A 598 -21.80 -36.15 -55.79
C GLU A 598 -22.99 -36.14 -54.81
N LYS A 599 -23.68 -37.28 -54.69
CA LYS A 599 -24.87 -37.42 -53.83
C LYS A 599 -24.51 -37.94 -52.43
N ARG A 600 -23.23 -38.30 -52.20
CA ARG A 600 -22.76 -39.04 -51.02
C ARG A 600 -23.72 -40.16 -50.62
N HIS A 601 -24.18 -40.92 -51.61
CA HIS A 601 -25.12 -42.02 -51.43
C HIS A 601 -24.72 -43.17 -52.34
N TYR A 602 -24.04 -44.15 -51.75
CA TYR A 602 -23.26 -45.14 -52.47
C TYR A 602 -24.02 -46.46 -52.67
N SER A 603 -24.23 -46.83 -53.93
CA SER A 603 -24.71 -48.15 -54.32
C SER A 603 -23.52 -49.07 -54.54
N ILE A 604 -23.18 -49.90 -53.54
CA ILE A 604 -21.98 -50.73 -53.56
C ILE A 604 -22.22 -52.06 -54.26
N TYR A 605 -21.36 -52.38 -55.24
CA TYR A 605 -21.34 -53.64 -55.97
C TYR A 605 -20.04 -54.40 -55.68
N ARG A 606 -20.15 -55.69 -55.42
CA ARG A 606 -18.98 -56.57 -55.26
C ARG A 606 -18.49 -57.05 -56.62
N CYS A 607 -17.21 -56.86 -56.89
CA CYS A 607 -16.59 -57.30 -58.13
C CYS A 607 -16.29 -58.81 -58.09
N ARG A 608 -16.16 -59.42 -59.28
CA ARG A 608 -15.91 -60.86 -59.38
C ARG A 608 -14.52 -61.23 -58.87
N ASP A 609 -13.52 -60.40 -59.18
CA ASP A 609 -12.18 -60.50 -58.62
C ASP A 609 -11.74 -59.12 -58.10
N HIS A 610 -11.12 -59.09 -56.92
CA HIS A 610 -10.60 -57.88 -56.29
C HIS A 610 -9.63 -57.09 -57.19
N LYS A 611 -8.91 -57.75 -58.09
CA LYS A 611 -8.00 -57.09 -59.04
C LYS A 611 -8.71 -56.30 -60.13
N GLU A 612 -10.00 -56.57 -60.38
CA GLU A 612 -10.81 -55.85 -61.37
C GLU A 612 -11.23 -54.47 -60.84
N CYS A 613 -11.31 -54.34 -59.52
CA CYS A 613 -11.74 -53.16 -58.79
C CYS A 613 -10.67 -52.80 -57.76
N PRO A 614 -9.67 -51.99 -58.13
CA PRO A 614 -8.52 -51.72 -57.28
C PRO A 614 -8.92 -51.11 -55.92
N GLY A 615 -10.03 -50.36 -55.88
CA GLY A 615 -10.46 -49.56 -54.73
C GLY A 615 -9.60 -48.30 -54.60
N ASP A 616 -10.24 -47.14 -54.39
CA ASP A 616 -9.56 -45.86 -54.14
C ASP A 616 -10.56 -44.79 -53.60
N VAL A 617 -10.12 -43.54 -53.52
CA VAL A 617 -10.89 -42.36 -53.06
C VAL A 617 -12.10 -42.03 -53.94
N ARG A 618 -12.18 -42.53 -55.19
CA ARG A 618 -13.22 -42.14 -56.17
C ARG A 618 -14.08 -43.31 -56.63
N ALA A 619 -15.40 -43.10 -56.64
CA ALA A 619 -16.34 -44.02 -57.27
C ALA A 619 -16.19 -44.01 -58.80
N GLY A 620 -16.53 -45.14 -59.42
CA GLY A 620 -16.50 -45.31 -60.88
C GLY A 620 -15.17 -45.80 -61.47
N GLU A 621 -14.10 -45.91 -60.67
CA GLU A 621 -12.81 -46.39 -61.18
C GLU A 621 -12.74 -47.91 -61.29
N CYS A 622 -12.19 -48.37 -62.42
CA CYS A 622 -11.95 -49.79 -62.72
C CYS A 622 -10.47 -50.02 -63.03
N ALA A 623 -10.02 -51.28 -62.94
CA ALA A 623 -8.69 -51.66 -63.44
C ALA A 623 -8.55 -51.32 -64.94
N LEU A 624 -7.31 -51.15 -65.43
CA LEU A 624 -7.03 -50.66 -66.77
C LEU A 624 -7.86 -51.39 -67.85
N ASN A 625 -8.49 -50.62 -68.75
CA ASN A 625 -9.33 -51.11 -69.86
C ASN A 625 -10.58 -51.91 -69.46
N ARG A 626 -11.04 -51.79 -68.21
CA ARG A 626 -12.30 -52.36 -67.74
C ARG A 626 -13.41 -51.30 -67.74
N GLN A 627 -14.65 -51.73 -67.94
CA GLN A 627 -15.84 -50.89 -67.96
C GLN A 627 -17.10 -51.64 -67.49
N GLY A 628 -18.17 -50.89 -67.24
CA GLY A 628 -19.48 -51.40 -66.81
C GLY A 628 -19.61 -51.58 -65.29
N LEU A 629 -20.83 -51.85 -64.83
CA LEU A 629 -21.19 -52.00 -63.41
C LEU A 629 -20.35 -53.09 -62.73
N GLY A 630 -19.46 -52.74 -61.82
CA GLY A 630 -18.55 -53.71 -61.17
C GLY A 630 -17.43 -54.20 -62.08
N CYS A 631 -17.06 -53.43 -63.10
CA CYS A 631 -15.88 -53.64 -63.95
C CYS A 631 -15.84 -55.01 -64.65
N PHE A 632 -17.00 -55.60 -64.94
CA PHE A 632 -17.09 -56.96 -65.47
C PHE A 632 -16.69 -57.08 -66.95
N SER A 633 -16.72 -55.98 -67.70
CA SER A 633 -16.46 -55.99 -69.14
C SER A 633 -15.13 -55.34 -69.48
N CYS A 634 -14.48 -55.84 -70.53
CA CYS A 634 -13.37 -55.16 -71.18
C CYS A 634 -13.89 -54.13 -72.18
N VAL A 635 -13.15 -53.03 -72.36
CA VAL A 635 -13.39 -52.10 -73.48
C VAL A 635 -13.11 -52.80 -74.81
N ASP A 636 -13.78 -52.35 -75.87
CA ASP A 636 -13.67 -52.98 -77.20
C ASP A 636 -12.20 -53.04 -77.67
N GLY A 637 -11.78 -54.23 -78.13
CA GLY A 637 -10.41 -54.47 -78.62
C GLY A 637 -9.43 -55.01 -77.57
N THR A 638 -9.86 -55.21 -76.32
CA THR A 638 -9.05 -55.78 -75.24
C THR A 638 -9.63 -57.11 -74.71
N VAL A 639 -8.81 -57.94 -74.07
CA VAL A 639 -9.20 -59.23 -73.45
C VAL A 639 -8.75 -59.29 -72.00
N ALA A 640 -9.54 -59.92 -71.14
CA ALA A 640 -9.28 -59.96 -69.71
C ALA A 640 -7.98 -60.72 -69.37
N ASN A 641 -7.11 -60.11 -68.57
CA ASN A 641 -5.94 -60.75 -67.99
C ASN A 641 -6.26 -61.13 -66.53
N SER A 642 -6.29 -62.44 -66.25
CA SER A 642 -6.61 -62.97 -64.92
C SER A 642 -5.50 -62.75 -63.87
N GLU A 643 -4.26 -62.49 -64.30
CA GLU A 643 -3.15 -62.25 -63.38
C GLU A 643 -3.16 -60.83 -62.84
N THR A 644 -3.45 -59.84 -63.70
CA THR A 644 -3.42 -58.41 -63.37
C THR A 644 -4.80 -57.85 -63.03
N GLY A 645 -5.89 -58.49 -63.45
CA GLY A 645 -7.26 -57.98 -63.33
C GLY A 645 -7.66 -56.97 -64.41
N ALA A 646 -6.69 -56.42 -65.14
CA ALA A 646 -6.89 -55.50 -66.26
C ALA A 646 -7.37 -56.21 -67.54
N CYS A 647 -7.63 -55.44 -68.60
CA CYS A 647 -7.81 -55.95 -69.95
C CYS A 647 -6.63 -55.54 -70.84
N ASP A 648 -5.95 -56.51 -71.41
CA ASP A 648 -4.81 -56.28 -72.28
C ASP A 648 -5.26 -56.19 -73.73
N ASP A 649 -4.54 -55.41 -74.55
CA ASP A 649 -4.81 -55.34 -75.99
C ASP A 649 -4.73 -56.73 -76.62
N CYS A 650 -5.65 -57.02 -77.55
CA CYS A 650 -5.58 -58.21 -78.36
C CYS A 650 -4.24 -58.24 -79.12
N ALA A 651 -3.27 -59.02 -78.64
CA ALA A 651 -1.98 -59.15 -79.31
C ALA A 651 -2.20 -59.68 -80.74
N ARG A 652 -2.07 -58.79 -81.74
CA ARG A 652 -1.89 -59.18 -83.14
C ARG A 652 -0.49 -59.75 -83.29
N THR A 653 -0.27 -60.99 -82.85
CA THR A 653 0.72 -61.95 -83.37
C THR A 653 0.89 -63.11 -82.39
N SER A 654 0.07 -64.15 -82.52
CA SER A 654 0.51 -65.49 -82.20
C SER A 654 1.02 -66.12 -83.51
N TYR A 655 2.34 -66.07 -83.74
CA TYR A 655 3.02 -66.86 -84.79
C TYR A 655 2.95 -68.39 -84.53
N ALA A 656 2.16 -68.82 -83.55
CA ALA A 656 1.95 -70.22 -83.20
C ALA A 656 1.51 -71.14 -84.37
N PRO A 657 0.75 -70.70 -85.40
CA PRO A 657 0.45 -71.59 -86.52
C PRO A 657 1.60 -71.68 -87.54
N LEU A 658 2.57 -70.74 -87.55
CA LEU A 658 3.70 -70.78 -88.48
C LEU A 658 4.82 -71.71 -87.99
N SER A 659 5.03 -71.80 -86.67
CA SER A 659 6.00 -72.75 -86.08
C SER A 659 5.60 -74.21 -86.31
N ILE A 660 4.28 -74.49 -86.31
CA ILE A 660 3.74 -75.84 -86.54
C ILE A 660 3.82 -76.22 -88.02
N VAL A 661 3.63 -75.26 -88.94
CA VAL A 661 3.80 -75.50 -90.39
C VAL A 661 5.26 -75.68 -90.79
N ILE A 662 6.21 -74.99 -90.15
CA ILE A 662 7.66 -75.20 -90.39
C ILE A 662 8.14 -76.53 -89.77
N MET A 663 7.62 -76.92 -88.60
CA MET A 663 7.90 -78.24 -88.00
C MET A 663 7.31 -79.40 -88.82
N LEU A 664 6.16 -79.21 -89.48
CA LEU A 664 5.54 -80.22 -90.35
C LEU A 664 6.14 -80.27 -91.77
N LEU A 665 6.86 -79.22 -92.20
CA LEU A 665 7.61 -79.21 -93.46
C LEU A 665 9.07 -79.70 -93.32
N LEU A 666 9.61 -79.77 -92.10
CA LEU A 666 10.99 -80.24 -91.84
C LEU A 666 11.11 -81.71 -91.40
N VAL A 667 10.00 -82.42 -91.14
CA VAL A 667 10.03 -83.87 -90.89
C VAL A 667 9.05 -84.58 -91.81
N GLY A 668 9.30 -84.46 -93.12
CA GLY A 668 8.90 -85.45 -94.11
C GLY A 668 10.06 -86.40 -94.38
N LEU A 669 10.06 -87.57 -93.73
CA LEU A 669 10.66 -88.86 -94.14
C LEU A 669 10.46 -89.91 -93.03
#